data_AF-A0A951JBX9-F1
#
_entry.id   AF-A0A951JBX9-F1
#
_cell.length_a   1.000
_cell.length_b   1.000
_cell.length_c   1.000
_cell.angle_alpha   90.00
_cell.angle_beta   90.00
_cell.angle_gamma   90.00
#
_symmetry.space_group_name_H-M   'P 1'
#
loop_
_entity.id
_entity.type
_entity.pdbx_description
1 polymer ?
#
loop_
_entity_poly.entity_id
_entity_poly.type
_entity_poly.pdbx_seq_one_letter_code
_entity_poly.pdbx_strand_id
1 'polypeptide(L)'
;PGLPDMAAIRHVVAAVAPVPVNVLIGPRTGPVPLSELTDAGVKRVSLGGALYRQAMTAVVEAATRLTDGDLAATSVSSSAAGSDISLTTLNSGNILLGSVSAPDVVSIASAGTINDAAAADTLTDITAASVVMSSVGGMGATEGIELDVEIVDVSNTGGGAMALASSYAGTGFVDVSASNTGGNISFTQSGAQALVARNVSTTGSGDIAFVNTADSIAIFNIDSAGDAAITASAAGAEVQIGGAATAANTLNVTAAAEIYEVNASGSGGGAIDDGVADFVADTINLRVTGNGNIGIVSDPTRAVEIDAATVSAQVDGVTSGQINIENFRGDTAATTVTNLSLAAAGGIEYAQTGGSAVAFQNVTTTNGSIALVNDDANLVATGVAAAGAGSSVTLETTTSGTVSLGSVSAIGAVGITSIADVIESANNTTANITANSVSIAAQTGIGTTSNGAIDVNAPTISSLTTAAGGIDVRAQGQANVAFTSVDADAGNVTLTTDSGNMTATAVNADAGDVHLETVTSGNIVLGAVSATGSDVTAIAAGSISDNANDNIVDIASATATLSAQTGIGVGNGNIDLAVGVIDAASTATGGVNLRSTVATTFSSVTTTGAASNILIAGNGNTTITSASATDGNIDVDVASGNLAAGTLTATGATRDIFLDTVGSGNIIIGDVTAADIVSVTSAGTINDDTGGNDTNADLTGTTVTLSAVGGIGNTDRVEISATGLSATNNTSGDIVLGILGDVTLSGGIANNAAGGALDITAIGGDLNTGA
;
A
#
# COMPACT_ATOMS: atom_id res chain seq x y z
N PRO A 1 26.87 -27.20 -83.22
CA PRO A 1 26.24 -27.59 -81.94
C PRO A 1 27.27 -28.38 -81.11
N GLY A 2 27.34 -28.17 -79.78
CA GLY A 2 28.26 -28.89 -78.91
C GLY A 2 29.75 -28.54 -79.07
N LEU A 3 30.06 -27.26 -79.29
CA LEU A 3 31.45 -26.79 -79.30
C LEU A 3 32.09 -27.04 -77.91
N PRO A 4 33.37 -27.43 -77.85
CA PRO A 4 33.98 -27.90 -76.61
C PRO A 4 34.06 -26.80 -75.55
N ASP A 5 34.43 -25.58 -75.96
CA ASP A 5 34.69 -24.44 -75.08
C ASP A 5 34.45 -23.09 -75.81
N MET A 6 34.67 -21.98 -75.10
CA MET A 6 34.53 -20.62 -75.63
C MET A 6 35.60 -20.23 -76.65
N ALA A 7 36.79 -20.83 -76.61
CA ALA A 7 37.83 -20.56 -77.60
C ALA A 7 37.42 -21.09 -78.99
N ALA A 8 36.83 -22.29 -79.03
CA ALA A 8 36.25 -22.87 -80.24
C ALA A 8 35.05 -22.07 -80.77
N ILE A 9 34.21 -21.52 -79.88
CA ILE A 9 33.10 -20.63 -80.27
C ILE A 9 33.61 -19.35 -80.93
N ARG A 10 34.57 -18.66 -80.29
CA ARG A 10 35.18 -17.44 -80.86
C ARG A 10 35.83 -17.71 -82.22
N HIS A 11 36.54 -18.83 -82.36
CA HIS A 11 37.17 -19.22 -83.61
C HIS A 11 36.14 -19.45 -84.72
N VAL A 12 35.04 -20.15 -84.43
CA VAL A 12 33.96 -20.40 -85.40
C VAL A 12 33.25 -19.11 -85.79
N VAL A 13 32.96 -18.22 -84.83
CA VAL A 13 32.35 -16.92 -85.12
C VAL A 13 33.25 -16.04 -86.00
N ALA A 14 34.55 -15.99 -85.71
CA ALA A 14 35.50 -15.24 -86.51
C ALA A 14 35.64 -15.82 -87.93
N ALA A 15 35.72 -17.15 -88.07
CA ALA A 15 35.94 -17.82 -89.34
C ALA A 15 34.81 -17.65 -90.36
N VAL A 16 33.58 -17.38 -89.89
CA VAL A 16 32.40 -17.23 -90.76
C VAL A 16 31.88 -15.81 -90.82
N ALA A 17 32.55 -14.85 -90.19
CA ALA A 17 32.15 -13.45 -90.22
C ALA A 17 32.02 -12.93 -91.67
N PRO A 18 30.98 -12.15 -92.01
CA PRO A 18 29.97 -11.55 -91.13
C PRO A 18 28.72 -12.41 -90.88
N VAL A 19 28.75 -13.71 -91.18
CA VAL A 19 27.58 -14.59 -91.07
C VAL A 19 27.22 -14.81 -89.58
N PRO A 20 25.95 -14.60 -89.17
CA PRO A 20 25.53 -14.78 -87.79
C PRO A 20 25.62 -16.25 -87.36
N VAL A 21 26.32 -16.50 -86.26
CA VAL A 21 26.44 -17.86 -85.68
C VAL A 21 25.39 -18.07 -84.60
N ASN A 22 24.75 -19.24 -84.67
CA ASN A 22 23.87 -19.78 -83.63
C ASN A 22 24.62 -20.84 -82.80
N VAL A 23 24.69 -20.66 -81.49
CA VAL A 23 25.37 -21.60 -80.57
C VAL A 23 24.34 -22.31 -79.72
N LEU A 24 24.44 -23.64 -79.61
CA LEU A 24 23.66 -24.42 -78.64
C LEU A 24 24.15 -24.09 -77.22
N ILE A 25 23.22 -23.76 -76.32
CA ILE A 25 23.48 -23.34 -74.95
C ILE A 25 24.37 -24.37 -74.23
N GLY A 26 25.45 -23.88 -73.61
CA GLY A 26 26.46 -24.68 -72.94
C GLY A 26 27.49 -25.32 -73.90
N PRO A 27 28.73 -24.81 -73.98
CA PRO A 27 29.86 -25.63 -74.38
C PRO A 27 29.91 -26.93 -73.56
N ARG A 28 30.59 -27.96 -74.05
CA ARG A 28 30.70 -29.23 -73.31
C ARG A 28 31.34 -29.07 -71.93
N THR A 29 32.10 -28.00 -71.70
CA THR A 29 32.70 -27.67 -70.41
C THR A 29 31.73 -27.09 -69.37
N GLY A 30 30.49 -26.77 -69.74
CA GLY A 30 29.46 -26.27 -68.82
C GLY A 30 28.71 -25.04 -69.33
N PRO A 31 27.70 -24.55 -68.59
CA PRO A 31 26.97 -23.33 -68.94
C PRO A 31 27.89 -22.11 -68.89
N VAL A 32 27.71 -21.22 -69.86
CA VAL A 32 28.47 -19.96 -69.99
C VAL A 32 27.47 -18.79 -70.01
N PRO A 33 27.75 -17.68 -69.31
CA PRO A 33 26.86 -16.52 -69.32
C PRO A 33 26.55 -16.01 -70.73
N LEU A 34 25.31 -15.54 -70.93
CA LEU A 34 24.84 -15.02 -72.22
C LEU A 34 25.68 -13.81 -72.70
N SER A 35 26.15 -12.99 -71.77
CA SER A 35 27.07 -11.88 -72.04
C SER A 35 28.34 -12.35 -72.73
N GLU A 36 28.97 -13.42 -72.25
CA GLU A 36 30.22 -13.94 -72.79
C GLU A 36 30.07 -14.53 -74.21
N LEU A 37 28.92 -15.15 -74.49
CA LEU A 37 28.56 -15.61 -75.83
C LEU A 37 28.31 -14.43 -76.79
N THR A 38 27.69 -13.37 -76.29
CA THR A 38 27.43 -12.14 -77.05
C THR A 38 28.74 -11.45 -77.43
N ASP A 39 29.68 -11.33 -76.50
CA ASP A 39 31.01 -10.77 -76.72
C ASP A 39 31.85 -11.60 -77.71
N ALA A 40 31.63 -12.91 -77.76
CA ALA A 40 32.24 -13.79 -78.76
C ALA A 40 31.63 -13.61 -80.16
N GLY A 41 30.61 -12.75 -80.32
CA GLY A 41 29.94 -12.45 -81.58
C GLY A 41 28.80 -13.42 -81.94
N VAL A 42 28.38 -14.29 -81.02
CA VAL A 42 27.22 -15.17 -81.20
C VAL A 42 25.95 -14.33 -81.30
N LYS A 43 25.13 -14.60 -82.31
CA LYS A 43 23.91 -13.82 -82.58
C LYS A 43 22.64 -14.52 -82.13
N ARG A 44 22.66 -15.83 -81.98
CA ARG A 44 21.52 -16.63 -81.48
C ARG A 44 22.04 -17.71 -80.55
N VAL A 45 21.30 -17.98 -79.49
CA VAL A 45 21.54 -19.12 -78.60
C VAL A 45 20.41 -20.11 -78.79
N SER A 46 20.73 -21.31 -79.26
CA SER A 46 19.79 -22.43 -79.33
C SER A 46 19.71 -23.06 -77.94
N LEU A 47 18.51 -23.18 -77.38
CA LEU A 47 18.31 -23.86 -76.09
C LEU A 47 18.33 -25.39 -76.24
N GLY A 48 18.30 -25.90 -77.47
CA GLY A 48 18.17 -27.34 -77.77
C GLY A 48 17.02 -27.98 -76.98
N GLY A 49 17.30 -29.12 -76.36
CA GLY A 49 16.35 -29.79 -75.47
C GLY A 49 16.41 -29.34 -74.01
N ALA A 50 17.06 -28.23 -73.67
CA ALA A 50 17.22 -27.81 -72.26
C ALA A 50 15.87 -27.52 -71.59
N LEU A 51 15.00 -26.74 -72.25
CA LEU A 51 13.65 -26.46 -71.74
C LEU A 51 12.81 -27.74 -71.65
N TYR A 52 12.93 -28.64 -72.65
CA TYR A 52 12.23 -29.93 -72.63
C TYR A 52 12.70 -30.82 -71.48
N ARG A 53 14.01 -30.90 -71.23
CA ARG A 53 14.55 -31.65 -70.09
C ARG A 53 14.09 -31.07 -68.77
N GLN A 54 14.06 -29.75 -68.63
CA GLN A 54 13.54 -29.11 -67.42
C GLN A 54 12.06 -29.43 -67.22
N ALA A 55 11.24 -29.32 -68.27
CA ALA A 55 9.84 -29.69 -68.23
C ALA A 55 9.65 -31.18 -67.89
N MET A 56 10.44 -32.07 -68.49
CA MET A 56 10.33 -33.51 -68.23
C MET A 56 10.83 -33.91 -66.84
N THR A 57 11.87 -33.23 -66.32
CA THR A 57 12.30 -33.38 -64.92
C THR A 57 11.17 -32.99 -63.98
N ALA A 58 10.53 -31.83 -64.17
CA ALA A 58 9.41 -31.39 -63.35
C ALA A 58 8.20 -32.37 -63.43
N VAL A 59 7.93 -32.94 -64.60
CA VAL A 59 6.89 -33.99 -64.75
C VAL A 59 7.26 -35.27 -63.99
N VAL A 60 8.53 -35.70 -64.03
CA VAL A 60 8.99 -36.87 -63.28
C VAL A 60 8.91 -36.62 -61.78
N GLU A 61 9.30 -35.43 -61.30
CA GLU A 61 9.19 -35.03 -59.89
C GLU A 61 7.73 -35.02 -59.43
N ALA A 62 6.82 -34.41 -60.19
CA ALA A 62 5.40 -34.39 -59.89
C ALA A 62 4.77 -35.79 -59.89
N ALA A 63 5.13 -36.64 -60.87
CA ALA A 63 4.66 -38.02 -60.94
C ALA A 63 5.19 -38.87 -59.77
N THR A 64 6.42 -38.62 -59.32
CA THR A 64 7.02 -39.29 -58.16
C THR A 64 6.25 -38.94 -56.89
N ARG A 65 6.02 -37.65 -56.63
CA ARG A 65 5.21 -37.18 -55.50
C ARG A 65 3.79 -37.78 -55.48
N LEU A 66 3.12 -37.78 -56.63
CA LEU A 66 1.79 -38.38 -56.75
C LEU A 66 1.81 -39.89 -56.49
N THR A 67 2.89 -40.58 -56.86
CA THR A 67 3.10 -42.01 -56.56
C THR A 67 3.32 -42.24 -55.06
N ASP A 68 3.97 -41.30 -54.38
CA ASP A 68 4.19 -41.31 -52.93
C ASP A 68 2.93 -40.90 -52.14
N GLY A 69 1.87 -40.49 -52.83
CA GLY A 69 0.57 -40.10 -52.25
C GLY A 69 0.44 -38.60 -51.98
N ASP A 70 1.45 -37.80 -52.30
CA ASP A 70 1.43 -36.35 -52.11
C ASP A 70 0.63 -35.65 -53.22
N LEU A 71 -0.15 -34.64 -52.84
CA LEU A 71 -0.89 -33.79 -53.75
C LEU A 71 -0.24 -32.41 -53.83
N ALA A 72 0.07 -31.94 -55.05
CA ALA A 72 0.58 -30.59 -55.30
C ALA A 72 -0.50 -29.75 -55.97
N ALA A 73 -1.11 -28.82 -55.24
CA ALA A 73 -2.14 -27.90 -55.73
C ALA A 73 -1.52 -26.58 -56.22
N THR A 74 -0.60 -26.67 -57.19
CA THR A 74 0.18 -25.50 -57.67
C THR A 74 -0.71 -24.37 -58.22
N SER A 75 -1.82 -24.73 -58.88
CA SER A 75 -2.90 -23.80 -59.25
C SER A 75 -4.21 -24.53 -59.48
N VAL A 76 -5.15 -24.44 -58.53
CA VAL A 76 -6.48 -25.05 -58.59
C VAL A 76 -7.51 -23.94 -58.44
N SER A 77 -8.37 -23.73 -59.43
CA SER A 77 -9.39 -22.69 -59.34
C SER A 77 -10.75 -23.14 -59.88
N SER A 78 -11.80 -22.63 -59.25
CA SER A 78 -13.17 -22.69 -59.71
C SER A 78 -13.74 -21.27 -59.76
N SER A 79 -14.66 -20.99 -60.67
CA SER A 79 -15.14 -19.62 -60.92
C SER A 79 -16.66 -19.49 -61.01
N ALA A 80 -17.39 -20.59 -60.83
CA ALA A 80 -18.85 -20.56 -60.80
C ALA A 80 -19.32 -20.15 -59.41
N ALA A 81 -20.25 -19.22 -59.30
CA ALA A 81 -20.79 -18.83 -58.00
C ALA A 81 -21.32 -20.07 -57.24
N GLY A 82 -20.91 -20.24 -55.98
CA GLY A 82 -21.24 -21.40 -55.16
C GLY A 82 -20.49 -22.68 -55.52
N SER A 83 -19.38 -22.62 -56.28
CA SER A 83 -18.53 -23.80 -56.51
C SER A 83 -17.51 -23.98 -55.39
N ASP A 84 -17.43 -25.20 -54.87
CA ASP A 84 -16.44 -25.60 -53.87
C ASP A 84 -15.24 -26.30 -54.50
N ILE A 85 -14.12 -26.32 -53.78
CA ILE A 85 -12.97 -27.17 -54.08
C ILE A 85 -12.78 -28.13 -52.92
N SER A 86 -12.55 -29.41 -53.24
CA SER A 86 -12.15 -30.42 -52.25
C SER A 86 -10.86 -31.11 -52.67
N LEU A 87 -9.88 -31.12 -51.76
CA LEU A 87 -8.58 -31.80 -51.90
C LEU A 87 -8.46 -32.84 -50.80
N THR A 88 -8.15 -34.09 -51.15
CA THR A 88 -8.08 -35.19 -50.16
C THR A 88 -6.96 -36.16 -50.49
N THR A 89 -6.11 -36.47 -49.50
CA THR A 89 -5.22 -37.63 -49.52
C THR A 89 -5.80 -38.73 -48.62
N LEU A 90 -5.64 -40.00 -49.02
CA LEU A 90 -6.20 -41.14 -48.29
C LEU A 90 -5.07 -41.99 -47.72
N ASN A 91 -5.19 -42.37 -46.45
CA ASN A 91 -4.25 -43.22 -45.69
C ASN A 91 -2.87 -42.59 -45.42
N SER A 92 -2.26 -41.95 -46.41
CA SER A 92 -0.96 -41.26 -46.32
C SER A 92 -0.87 -40.15 -47.36
N GLY A 93 0.11 -39.27 -47.21
CA GLY A 93 0.47 -38.25 -48.20
C GLY A 93 0.13 -36.83 -47.76
N ASN A 94 1.01 -35.91 -48.11
CA ASN A 94 0.93 -34.49 -47.78
C ASN A 94 0.18 -33.72 -48.87
N ILE A 95 -0.35 -32.56 -48.52
CA ILE A 95 -0.90 -31.60 -49.48
C ILE A 95 0.00 -30.36 -49.46
N LEU A 96 0.54 -30.01 -50.62
CA LEU A 96 1.30 -28.76 -50.82
C LEU A 96 0.44 -27.79 -51.64
N LEU A 97 0.13 -26.64 -51.06
CA LEU A 97 -0.72 -25.58 -51.60
C LEU A 97 0.13 -24.62 -52.43
N GLY A 98 -0.34 -24.21 -53.61
CA GLY A 98 0.33 -23.11 -54.33
C GLY A 98 -0.64 -21.97 -54.62
N SER A 99 -1.79 -22.28 -55.23
CA SER A 99 -2.91 -21.33 -55.27
C SER A 99 -4.21 -22.11 -55.44
N VAL A 100 -5.11 -21.99 -54.47
CA VAL A 100 -6.41 -22.66 -54.42
C VAL A 100 -7.48 -21.60 -54.27
N SER A 101 -8.31 -21.43 -55.29
CA SER A 101 -9.33 -20.37 -55.31
C SER A 101 -10.72 -20.92 -55.64
N ALA A 102 -11.66 -20.73 -54.71
CA ALA A 102 -13.07 -21.09 -54.88
C ALA A 102 -13.96 -19.93 -54.44
N PRO A 103 -15.15 -19.71 -55.06
CA PRO A 103 -16.05 -18.65 -54.63
C PRO A 103 -16.75 -18.91 -53.29
N ASP A 104 -16.81 -20.16 -52.81
CA ASP A 104 -17.53 -20.56 -51.60
C ASP A 104 -16.63 -21.32 -50.60
N VAL A 105 -16.57 -22.67 -50.66
CA VAL A 105 -15.81 -23.46 -49.69
C VAL A 105 -14.56 -24.08 -50.31
N VAL A 106 -13.43 -24.03 -49.59
CA VAL A 106 -12.25 -24.87 -49.84
C VAL A 106 -12.14 -25.90 -48.70
N SER A 107 -12.31 -27.18 -49.03
CA SER A 107 -12.19 -28.29 -48.08
C SER A 107 -10.93 -29.11 -48.35
N ILE A 108 -10.07 -29.26 -47.35
CA ILE A 108 -8.79 -29.96 -47.46
C ILE A 108 -8.70 -31.01 -46.37
N ALA A 109 -8.39 -32.26 -46.76
CA ALA A 109 -8.18 -33.36 -45.83
C ALA A 109 -6.88 -34.10 -46.17
N SER A 110 -5.86 -33.94 -45.34
CA SER A 110 -4.56 -34.57 -45.52
C SER A 110 -4.34 -35.68 -44.49
N ALA A 111 -3.96 -36.87 -44.95
CA ALA A 111 -3.46 -37.93 -44.08
C ALA A 111 -2.01 -37.66 -43.57
N GLY A 112 -1.34 -36.62 -44.09
CA GLY A 112 -0.03 -36.14 -43.67
C GLY A 112 -0.08 -34.67 -43.23
N THR A 113 0.85 -33.85 -43.71
CA THR A 113 0.87 -32.39 -43.49
C THR A 113 0.05 -31.64 -44.54
N ILE A 114 -0.32 -30.40 -44.24
CA ILE A 114 -0.74 -29.40 -45.23
C ILE A 114 0.26 -28.26 -45.13
N ASN A 115 0.93 -27.88 -46.22
CA ASN A 115 1.90 -26.79 -46.21
C ASN A 115 1.78 -25.99 -47.51
N ASP A 116 2.33 -24.79 -47.54
CA ASP A 116 2.66 -24.12 -48.80
C ASP A 116 3.65 -24.99 -49.63
N ALA A 117 3.59 -24.85 -50.94
CA ALA A 117 4.46 -25.47 -51.95
C ALA A 117 5.65 -24.58 -52.29
N ALA A 118 5.59 -23.29 -51.97
CA ALA A 118 6.65 -22.31 -52.07
C ALA A 118 7.37 -22.16 -50.72
N ALA A 119 8.68 -22.00 -50.79
CA ALA A 119 9.47 -21.78 -49.57
C ALA A 119 9.28 -20.34 -49.09
N ALA A 120 8.40 -20.17 -48.09
CA ALA A 120 8.22 -18.94 -47.31
C ALA A 120 8.05 -17.68 -48.18
N ASP A 121 6.98 -17.65 -48.96
CA ASP A 121 6.52 -16.39 -49.55
C ASP A 121 5.35 -15.79 -48.76
N THR A 122 4.66 -14.80 -49.31
CA THR A 122 3.52 -14.12 -48.65
C THR A 122 2.31 -14.07 -49.58
N LEU A 123 2.32 -14.92 -50.60
CA LEU A 123 1.26 -15.00 -51.59
C LEU A 123 0.13 -15.82 -50.99
N THR A 124 -1.10 -15.41 -51.27
CA THR A 124 -2.28 -16.13 -50.79
C THR A 124 -2.34 -17.53 -51.40
N ASP A 125 -2.28 -18.54 -50.54
CA ASP A 125 -2.48 -19.94 -50.91
C ASP A 125 -3.94 -20.27 -51.15
N ILE A 126 -4.82 -19.75 -50.29
CA ILE A 126 -6.26 -20.06 -50.32
C ILE A 126 -7.08 -18.76 -50.37
N THR A 127 -7.92 -18.66 -51.40
CA THR A 127 -8.95 -17.60 -51.51
C THR A 127 -10.32 -18.25 -51.57
N ALA A 128 -11.17 -17.99 -50.57
CA ALA A 128 -12.51 -18.57 -50.44
C ALA A 128 -13.40 -17.75 -49.48
N ALA A 129 -14.70 -18.06 -49.42
CA ALA A 129 -15.56 -17.53 -48.36
C ALA A 129 -15.28 -18.25 -47.03
N SER A 130 -15.11 -19.58 -47.08
CA SER A 130 -14.72 -20.39 -45.93
C SER A 130 -13.71 -21.47 -46.29
N VAL A 131 -12.87 -21.85 -45.32
CA VAL A 131 -11.90 -22.93 -45.46
C VAL A 131 -12.09 -23.93 -44.32
N VAL A 132 -12.11 -25.22 -44.68
CA VAL A 132 -12.16 -26.33 -43.72
C VAL A 132 -10.96 -27.22 -43.98
N MET A 133 -10.03 -27.30 -43.03
CA MET A 133 -8.82 -28.12 -43.18
C MET A 133 -8.70 -29.16 -42.06
N SER A 134 -8.33 -30.37 -42.44
CA SER A 134 -7.99 -31.45 -41.49
C SER A 134 -6.65 -32.08 -41.86
N SER A 135 -5.80 -32.29 -40.87
CA SER A 135 -4.53 -32.99 -41.05
C SER A 135 -4.19 -33.95 -39.90
N VAL A 136 -3.14 -34.77 -40.10
CA VAL A 136 -2.57 -35.64 -39.07
C VAL A 136 -1.12 -35.24 -38.74
N GLY A 137 -0.43 -34.58 -39.66
CA GLY A 137 0.99 -34.22 -39.53
C GLY A 137 1.26 -32.76 -39.12
N GLY A 138 0.22 -31.94 -38.94
CA GLY A 138 0.34 -30.48 -38.79
C GLY A 138 -0.10 -29.70 -40.04
N MET A 139 -0.18 -28.38 -39.90
CA MET A 139 -0.55 -27.45 -40.97
C MET A 139 0.34 -26.21 -40.92
N GLY A 140 1.00 -25.87 -42.02
CA GLY A 140 1.81 -24.66 -42.09
C GLY A 140 3.08 -24.67 -41.23
N ALA A 141 3.45 -25.81 -40.63
CA ALA A 141 4.52 -25.89 -39.63
C ALA A 141 5.93 -25.74 -40.23
N THR A 142 6.13 -26.18 -41.48
CA THR A 142 7.40 -26.03 -42.20
C THR A 142 7.44 -24.77 -43.07
N GLU A 143 6.32 -24.46 -43.71
CA GLU A 143 6.10 -23.31 -44.60
C GLU A 143 4.65 -22.88 -44.30
N GLY A 144 4.45 -21.61 -43.91
CA GLY A 144 3.16 -21.08 -43.44
C GLY A 144 2.04 -21.22 -44.48
N ILE A 145 0.78 -21.18 -44.06
CA ILE A 145 -0.35 -21.15 -44.99
C ILE A 145 -0.96 -19.75 -44.97
N GLU A 146 -1.00 -19.09 -46.12
CA GLU A 146 -1.56 -17.75 -46.29
C GLU A 146 -3.00 -17.77 -46.83
N LEU A 147 -3.91 -17.15 -46.10
CA LEU A 147 -5.35 -17.17 -46.33
C LEU A 147 -5.87 -15.78 -46.71
N ASP A 148 -6.85 -15.75 -47.61
CA ASP A 148 -7.79 -14.64 -47.84
C ASP A 148 -9.20 -15.21 -47.72
N VAL A 149 -9.63 -15.43 -46.48
CA VAL A 149 -10.84 -16.17 -46.12
C VAL A 149 -11.49 -15.54 -44.88
N GLU A 150 -12.83 -15.49 -44.84
CA GLU A 150 -13.58 -14.96 -43.69
C GLU A 150 -13.71 -15.99 -42.55
N ILE A 151 -13.96 -17.26 -42.88
CA ILE A 151 -14.19 -18.33 -41.90
C ILE A 151 -13.12 -19.42 -42.06
N VAL A 152 -12.44 -19.74 -40.96
CA VAL A 152 -11.37 -20.74 -40.89
C VAL A 152 -11.73 -21.79 -39.85
N ASP A 153 -11.94 -23.04 -40.28
CA ASP A 153 -12.16 -24.18 -39.39
C ASP A 153 -11.08 -25.24 -39.64
N VAL A 154 -10.21 -25.45 -38.65
CA VAL A 154 -9.00 -26.27 -38.82
C VAL A 154 -8.85 -27.29 -37.70
N SER A 155 -8.48 -28.52 -38.06
CA SER A 155 -8.23 -29.57 -37.08
C SER A 155 -6.98 -30.38 -37.43
N ASN A 156 -6.14 -30.62 -36.44
CA ASN A 156 -5.01 -31.54 -36.59
C ASN A 156 -5.02 -32.55 -35.44
N THR A 157 -4.97 -33.83 -35.82
CA THR A 157 -5.14 -34.97 -34.89
C THR A 157 -3.83 -35.69 -34.53
N GLY A 158 -2.70 -35.28 -35.11
CA GLY A 158 -1.38 -35.75 -34.70
C GLY A 158 -0.45 -34.61 -34.27
N GLY A 159 0.79 -34.91 -33.87
CA GLY A 159 1.64 -34.00 -33.09
C GLY A 159 2.30 -32.80 -33.81
N GLY A 160 1.82 -32.42 -34.99
CA GLY A 160 2.36 -31.29 -35.75
C GLY A 160 1.81 -29.94 -35.29
N ALA A 161 2.56 -28.85 -35.52
CA ALA A 161 2.06 -27.49 -35.27
C ALA A 161 1.06 -27.05 -36.35
N MET A 162 0.20 -26.09 -35.99
CA MET A 162 -0.63 -25.32 -36.89
C MET A 162 -0.14 -23.87 -36.94
N ALA A 163 0.27 -23.38 -38.11
CA ALA A 163 0.66 -21.99 -38.32
C ALA A 163 -0.05 -21.44 -39.56
N LEU A 164 -0.95 -20.49 -39.33
CA LEU A 164 -1.83 -19.92 -40.34
C LEU A 164 -1.70 -18.40 -40.32
N ALA A 165 -1.69 -17.78 -41.50
CA ALA A 165 -1.73 -16.34 -41.65
C ALA A 165 -2.92 -15.96 -42.53
N SER A 166 -3.59 -14.88 -42.19
CA SER A 166 -4.66 -14.28 -42.98
C SER A 166 -4.30 -12.85 -43.35
N SER A 167 -4.72 -12.46 -44.56
CA SER A 167 -4.68 -11.07 -45.05
C SER A 167 -6.07 -10.56 -45.42
N TYR A 168 -7.13 -11.26 -44.98
CA TYR A 168 -8.51 -10.97 -45.34
C TYR A 168 -8.90 -9.51 -45.09
N ALA A 169 -9.26 -8.81 -46.17
CA ALA A 169 -9.63 -7.39 -46.17
C ALA A 169 -11.07 -7.17 -46.72
N GLY A 170 -11.92 -8.19 -46.61
CA GLY A 170 -13.32 -8.13 -47.02
C GLY A 170 -14.21 -7.34 -46.04
N THR A 171 -15.51 -7.64 -46.04
CA THR A 171 -16.48 -7.01 -45.14
C THR A 171 -16.83 -7.97 -44.01
N GLY A 172 -16.54 -7.66 -42.75
CA GLY A 172 -16.90 -8.52 -41.61
C GLY A 172 -15.77 -8.69 -40.60
N PHE A 173 -15.60 -9.89 -40.07
CA PHE A 173 -14.50 -10.29 -39.19
C PHE A 173 -13.96 -11.64 -39.63
N VAL A 174 -12.73 -11.97 -39.26
CA VAL A 174 -12.17 -13.31 -39.49
C VAL A 174 -12.56 -14.20 -38.32
N ASP A 175 -13.34 -15.25 -38.56
CA ASP A 175 -13.74 -16.23 -37.54
C ASP A 175 -12.85 -17.47 -37.62
N VAL A 176 -12.21 -17.84 -36.51
CA VAL A 176 -11.25 -18.95 -36.45
C VAL A 176 -11.67 -19.96 -35.38
N SER A 177 -11.87 -21.20 -35.82
CA SER A 177 -12.01 -22.40 -34.99
C SER A 177 -10.82 -23.32 -35.26
N ALA A 178 -10.16 -23.79 -34.20
CA ALA A 178 -8.96 -24.61 -34.35
C ALA A 178 -8.81 -25.65 -33.23
N SER A 179 -8.55 -26.91 -33.58
CA SER A 179 -8.22 -27.96 -32.60
C SER A 179 -6.91 -28.67 -32.95
N ASN A 180 -5.94 -28.72 -32.04
CA ASN A 180 -4.66 -29.43 -32.25
C ASN A 180 -4.44 -30.56 -31.26
N THR A 181 -3.80 -31.65 -31.71
CA THR A 181 -3.36 -32.75 -30.84
C THR A 181 -1.83 -32.80 -30.80
N GLY A 182 -1.23 -32.01 -29.92
CA GLY A 182 0.22 -31.85 -29.79
C GLY A 182 0.78 -30.81 -30.76
N GLY A 183 1.66 -29.93 -30.26
CA GLY A 183 2.21 -28.80 -31.02
C GLY A 183 1.37 -27.53 -30.93
N ASN A 184 1.92 -26.42 -31.41
CA ASN A 184 1.35 -25.09 -31.20
C ASN A 184 0.27 -24.74 -32.23
N ILE A 185 -0.63 -23.83 -31.88
CA ILE A 185 -1.55 -23.13 -32.78
C ILE A 185 -1.08 -21.68 -32.87
N SER A 186 -0.78 -21.18 -34.06
CA SER A 186 -0.59 -19.76 -34.31
C SER A 186 -1.46 -19.29 -35.46
N PHE A 187 -2.14 -18.16 -35.24
CA PHE A 187 -2.94 -17.49 -36.25
C PHE A 187 -2.61 -15.98 -36.26
N THR A 188 -2.17 -15.47 -37.40
CA THR A 188 -1.90 -14.04 -37.59
C THR A 188 -2.87 -13.44 -38.61
N GLN A 189 -3.68 -12.47 -38.22
CA GLN A 189 -4.49 -11.66 -39.12
C GLN A 189 -3.80 -10.32 -39.38
N SER A 190 -3.57 -10.03 -40.66
CA SER A 190 -2.92 -8.79 -41.11
C SER A 190 -3.85 -7.85 -41.88
N GLY A 191 -5.01 -8.34 -42.30
CA GLY A 191 -6.05 -7.52 -42.93
C GLY A 191 -6.75 -6.59 -41.94
N ALA A 192 -7.49 -5.61 -42.46
CA ALA A 192 -8.07 -4.51 -41.67
C ALA A 192 -9.27 -4.89 -40.78
N GLN A 193 -9.55 -6.18 -40.62
CA GLN A 193 -10.75 -6.69 -39.94
C GLN A 193 -10.42 -7.27 -38.58
N ALA A 194 -11.38 -7.22 -37.65
CA ALA A 194 -11.33 -7.91 -36.37
C ALA A 194 -11.12 -9.42 -36.53
N LEU A 195 -10.50 -10.04 -35.53
CA LEU A 195 -10.28 -11.48 -35.44
C LEU A 195 -11.13 -12.03 -34.29
N VAL A 196 -11.95 -13.04 -34.56
CA VAL A 196 -12.74 -13.74 -33.55
C VAL A 196 -12.23 -15.17 -33.47
N ALA A 197 -11.66 -15.55 -32.33
CA ALA A 197 -11.19 -16.91 -32.08
C ALA A 197 -12.20 -17.63 -31.19
N ARG A 198 -12.75 -18.75 -31.67
CA ARG A 198 -13.82 -19.49 -30.98
C ARG A 198 -13.52 -20.97 -30.90
N ASN A 199 -13.74 -21.57 -29.73
CA ASN A 199 -13.59 -23.02 -29.51
C ASN A 199 -12.22 -23.54 -29.93
N VAL A 200 -11.18 -22.79 -29.55
CA VAL A 200 -9.79 -23.15 -29.90
C VAL A 200 -9.23 -24.05 -28.81
N SER A 201 -8.64 -25.18 -29.18
CA SER A 201 -8.10 -26.10 -28.19
C SER A 201 -6.80 -26.77 -28.60
N THR A 202 -5.93 -27.03 -27.63
CA THR A 202 -4.78 -27.93 -27.78
C THR A 202 -4.88 -29.09 -26.79
N THR A 203 -4.64 -30.31 -27.27
CA THR A 203 -4.50 -31.49 -26.41
C THR A 203 -3.05 -31.96 -26.43
N GLY A 204 -2.42 -32.04 -25.25
CA GLY A 204 -0.96 -32.18 -25.12
C GLY A 204 -0.26 -30.82 -25.21
N SER A 205 0.84 -30.63 -24.46
CA SER A 205 1.53 -29.35 -24.27
C SER A 205 1.81 -28.64 -25.61
N GLY A 206 1.05 -27.60 -25.92
CA GLY A 206 1.17 -26.81 -27.14
C GLY A 206 0.53 -25.43 -26.99
N ASP A 207 1.31 -24.39 -27.27
CA ASP A 207 0.91 -22.99 -27.08
C ASP A 207 -0.14 -22.55 -28.11
N ILE A 208 -0.97 -21.59 -27.74
CA ILE A 208 -1.98 -20.97 -28.60
C ILE A 208 -1.64 -19.49 -28.74
N ALA A 209 -1.51 -18.98 -29.96
CA ALA A 209 -1.16 -17.59 -30.23
C ALA A 209 -2.07 -16.97 -31.30
N PHE A 210 -2.71 -15.86 -30.95
CA PHE A 210 -3.51 -15.03 -31.85
C PHE A 210 -2.92 -13.63 -31.94
N VAL A 211 -2.65 -13.19 -33.17
CA VAL A 211 -2.18 -11.84 -33.45
C VAL A 211 -3.09 -11.20 -34.49
N ASN A 212 -3.63 -10.03 -34.19
CA ASN A 212 -4.27 -9.16 -35.17
C ASN A 212 -3.47 -7.87 -35.26
N THR A 213 -2.95 -7.54 -36.44
CA THR A 213 -2.06 -6.38 -36.59
C THR A 213 -2.78 -5.07 -36.92
N ALA A 214 -4.09 -5.10 -37.16
CA ALA A 214 -4.83 -3.95 -37.65
C ALA A 214 -6.08 -3.60 -36.84
N ASP A 215 -6.71 -4.56 -36.17
CA ASP A 215 -7.97 -4.39 -35.46
C ASP A 215 -8.03 -5.29 -34.20
N SER A 216 -9.21 -5.36 -33.59
CA SER A 216 -9.53 -6.03 -32.35
C SER A 216 -9.43 -7.55 -32.45
N ILE A 217 -9.25 -8.17 -31.28
CA ILE A 217 -9.39 -9.61 -31.11
C ILE A 217 -10.54 -9.88 -30.14
N ALA A 218 -11.42 -10.81 -30.49
CA ALA A 218 -12.40 -11.35 -29.56
C ALA A 218 -12.13 -12.84 -29.33
N ILE A 219 -12.05 -13.26 -28.06
CA ILE A 219 -11.73 -14.64 -27.66
C ILE A 219 -12.92 -15.26 -26.93
N PHE A 220 -13.32 -16.46 -27.38
CA PHE A 220 -14.39 -17.23 -26.78
C PHE A 220 -14.02 -18.71 -26.66
N ASN A 221 -14.07 -19.26 -25.44
CA ASN A 221 -13.82 -20.69 -25.15
C ASN A 221 -12.48 -21.19 -25.74
N ILE A 222 -11.37 -20.81 -25.09
CA ILE A 222 -10.04 -21.28 -25.49
C ILE A 222 -9.45 -22.14 -24.37
N ASP A 223 -8.99 -23.33 -24.72
CA ASP A 223 -8.45 -24.30 -23.76
C ASP A 223 -7.08 -24.80 -24.23
N SER A 224 -6.02 -24.52 -23.46
CA SER A 224 -4.73 -25.14 -23.67
C SER A 224 -4.47 -26.21 -22.61
N ALA A 225 -4.02 -27.39 -23.04
CA ALA A 225 -3.67 -28.48 -22.12
C ALA A 225 -2.16 -28.51 -21.79
N GLY A 226 -1.80 -29.07 -20.63
CA GLY A 226 -0.40 -29.36 -20.26
C GLY A 226 0.28 -28.21 -19.52
N ASP A 227 1.42 -27.71 -20.04
CA ASP A 227 2.12 -26.52 -19.53
C ASP A 227 2.03 -25.34 -20.52
N ALA A 228 1.02 -25.39 -21.41
CA ALA A 228 0.89 -24.50 -22.55
C ALA A 228 0.49 -23.06 -22.18
N ALA A 229 1.00 -22.11 -22.97
CA ALA A 229 0.63 -20.71 -22.87
C ALA A 229 -0.43 -20.31 -23.89
N ILE A 230 -1.25 -19.32 -23.54
CA ILE A 230 -2.14 -18.61 -24.47
C ILE A 230 -1.61 -17.19 -24.64
N THR A 231 -1.49 -16.71 -25.88
CA THR A 231 -1.08 -15.33 -26.20
C THR A 231 -2.09 -14.69 -27.14
N ALA A 232 -2.60 -13.52 -26.79
CA ALA A 232 -3.49 -12.72 -27.62
C ALA A 232 -2.93 -11.31 -27.78
N SER A 233 -2.72 -10.85 -29.00
CA SER A 233 -2.12 -9.54 -29.28
C SER A 233 -2.87 -8.78 -30.36
N ALA A 234 -3.62 -7.74 -29.98
CA ALA A 234 -4.28 -6.82 -30.89
C ALA A 234 -3.45 -5.53 -31.07
N ALA A 235 -2.68 -5.44 -32.16
CA ALA A 235 -1.92 -4.23 -32.48
C ALA A 235 -2.87 -3.20 -33.10
N GLY A 236 -3.18 -2.15 -32.34
CA GLY A 236 -3.97 -1.01 -32.82
C GLY A 236 -5.40 -0.91 -32.26
N ALA A 237 -5.88 -1.90 -31.51
CA ALA A 237 -7.26 -1.92 -31.00
C ALA A 237 -7.38 -2.65 -29.64
N GLU A 238 -8.57 -3.19 -29.37
CA GLU A 238 -9.01 -3.80 -28.12
C GLU A 238 -8.89 -5.33 -28.15
N VAL A 239 -8.80 -5.95 -26.98
CA VAL A 239 -9.01 -7.39 -26.79
C VAL A 239 -10.26 -7.60 -25.93
N GLN A 240 -11.23 -8.31 -26.49
CA GLN A 240 -12.51 -8.64 -25.86
C GLN A 240 -12.53 -10.11 -25.52
N ILE A 241 -12.95 -10.47 -24.31
CA ILE A 241 -12.98 -11.88 -23.90
C ILE A 241 -14.36 -12.19 -23.34
N GLY A 242 -14.92 -13.32 -23.79
CA GLY A 242 -16.21 -13.79 -23.33
C GLY A 242 -16.23 -15.30 -23.18
N GLY A 243 -16.47 -15.75 -21.95
CA GLY A 243 -16.35 -17.16 -21.59
C GLY A 243 -14.90 -17.60 -21.40
N ALA A 244 -14.72 -18.75 -20.75
CA ALA A 244 -13.43 -19.16 -20.21
C ALA A 244 -12.30 -19.26 -21.25
N ALA A 245 -11.22 -18.51 -21.03
CA ALA A 245 -9.90 -18.73 -21.60
C ALA A 245 -9.03 -19.42 -20.53
N THR A 246 -8.93 -20.75 -20.63
CA THR A 246 -8.16 -21.58 -19.70
C THR A 246 -6.80 -21.90 -20.31
N ALA A 247 -5.75 -21.24 -19.80
CA ALA A 247 -4.38 -21.61 -20.10
C ALA A 247 -3.85 -22.53 -19.00
N ALA A 248 -3.18 -23.61 -19.38
CA ALA A 248 -2.65 -24.54 -18.39
C ALA A 248 -1.56 -23.93 -17.47
N ASN A 249 -0.83 -22.92 -17.98
CA ASN A 249 0.28 -22.29 -17.26
C ASN A 249 0.23 -20.75 -17.33
N THR A 250 0.37 -20.17 -18.53
CA THR A 250 0.49 -18.71 -18.67
C THR A 250 -0.48 -18.15 -19.71
N LEU A 251 -1.14 -17.06 -19.36
CA LEU A 251 -1.93 -16.26 -20.29
C LEU A 251 -1.31 -14.88 -20.46
N ASN A 252 -1.02 -14.49 -21.69
CA ASN A 252 -0.50 -13.17 -22.05
C ASN A 252 -1.49 -12.45 -22.97
N VAL A 253 -2.03 -11.31 -22.53
CA VAL A 253 -2.92 -10.48 -23.34
C VAL A 253 -2.29 -9.11 -23.54
N THR A 254 -2.15 -8.69 -24.79
CA THR A 254 -1.66 -7.37 -25.15
C THR A 254 -2.66 -6.66 -26.07
N ALA A 255 -3.07 -5.46 -25.68
CA ALA A 255 -3.92 -4.58 -26.48
C ALA A 255 -3.25 -3.20 -26.64
N ALA A 256 -3.69 -2.43 -27.64
CA ALA A 256 -3.31 -1.03 -27.76
C ALA A 256 -4.32 -0.08 -27.10
N ALA A 257 -5.60 -0.44 -27.15
CA ALA A 257 -6.69 0.34 -26.56
C ALA A 257 -7.12 -0.27 -25.22
N GLU A 258 -7.95 -1.31 -25.22
CA GLU A 258 -8.54 -1.84 -23.99
C GLU A 258 -8.47 -3.37 -23.91
N ILE A 259 -8.45 -3.89 -22.70
CA ILE A 259 -8.70 -5.29 -22.37
C ILE A 259 -9.94 -5.31 -21.47
N TYR A 260 -11.01 -5.94 -21.90
CA TYR A 260 -12.25 -6.00 -21.11
C TYR A 260 -13.07 -7.24 -21.43
N GLU A 261 -13.98 -7.50 -20.52
CA GLU A 261 -14.88 -8.63 -20.59
C GLU A 261 -16.18 -8.28 -21.33
N VAL A 262 -16.68 -9.26 -22.07
CA VAL A 262 -17.96 -9.24 -22.79
C VAL A 262 -18.75 -10.50 -22.46
N ASN A 263 -20.06 -10.35 -22.25
CA ASN A 263 -20.94 -11.50 -22.05
C ASN A 263 -20.76 -12.55 -23.16
N ALA A 264 -20.73 -13.84 -22.81
CA ALA A 264 -20.52 -14.98 -23.72
C ALA A 264 -21.42 -15.01 -24.99
N SER A 265 -22.53 -14.25 -24.99
CA SER A 265 -23.43 -14.07 -26.15
C SER A 265 -23.02 -12.97 -27.15
N GLY A 266 -21.99 -12.17 -26.86
CA GLY A 266 -21.59 -11.03 -27.68
C GLY A 266 -22.61 -9.89 -27.76
N SER A 267 -23.63 -9.89 -26.89
CA SER A 267 -24.69 -8.86 -26.86
C SER A 267 -24.58 -8.01 -25.59
N GLY A 268 -24.26 -6.72 -25.76
CA GLY A 268 -23.90 -5.80 -24.68
C GLY A 268 -25.06 -5.36 -23.77
N GLY A 269 -25.62 -6.27 -22.97
CA GLY A 269 -26.68 -5.89 -22.03
C GLY A 269 -26.99 -6.83 -20.87
N GLY A 270 -26.21 -7.89 -20.63
CA GLY A 270 -26.29 -8.71 -19.40
C GLY A 270 -25.21 -8.28 -18.39
N ALA A 271 -25.37 -8.68 -17.12
CA ALA A 271 -24.26 -8.60 -16.15
C ALA A 271 -23.03 -9.28 -16.77
N ILE A 272 -21.89 -8.61 -16.67
CA ILE A 272 -20.59 -9.08 -17.15
C ILE A 272 -20.00 -9.93 -16.02
N ASP A 273 -20.00 -9.37 -14.80
CA ASP A 273 -19.85 -10.13 -13.55
C ASP A 273 -20.90 -11.25 -13.39
N ASP A 274 -20.45 -12.46 -13.71
CA ASP A 274 -21.16 -13.71 -13.47
C ASP A 274 -20.60 -14.49 -12.25
N GLY A 275 -19.61 -13.91 -11.58
CA GLY A 275 -18.91 -14.48 -10.44
C GLY A 275 -18.02 -15.66 -10.80
N VAL A 276 -17.62 -15.82 -12.06
CA VAL A 276 -16.75 -16.87 -12.55
C VAL A 276 -15.58 -16.26 -13.31
N ALA A 277 -14.37 -16.70 -13.00
CA ALA A 277 -13.18 -16.26 -13.72
C ALA A 277 -13.27 -16.56 -15.23
N ASP A 278 -13.20 -15.51 -16.03
CA ASP A 278 -13.11 -15.59 -17.48
C ASP A 278 -11.69 -15.92 -17.95
N PHE A 279 -10.68 -15.51 -17.18
CA PHE A 279 -9.30 -15.88 -17.37
C PHE A 279 -8.82 -16.85 -16.32
N VAL A 280 -8.42 -18.05 -16.74
CA VAL A 280 -7.91 -19.06 -15.81
C VAL A 280 -6.50 -19.46 -16.25
N ALA A 281 -5.50 -19.16 -15.43
CA ALA A 281 -4.11 -19.60 -15.66
C ALA A 281 -3.31 -19.51 -14.36
N ASP A 282 -2.20 -20.24 -14.22
CA ASP A 282 -1.33 -20.06 -13.05
C ASP A 282 -0.71 -18.65 -13.03
N THR A 283 -0.33 -18.13 -14.20
CA THR A 283 0.20 -16.77 -14.40
C THR A 283 -0.61 -16.01 -15.44
N ILE A 284 -1.08 -14.82 -15.11
CA ILE A 284 -1.78 -13.91 -16.03
C ILE A 284 -1.00 -12.59 -16.17
N ASN A 285 -0.69 -12.23 -17.42
CA ASN A 285 -0.05 -10.97 -17.79
C ASN A 285 -0.96 -10.17 -18.73
N LEU A 286 -1.38 -8.99 -18.31
CA LEU A 286 -2.22 -8.07 -19.07
C LEU A 286 -1.44 -6.80 -19.39
N ARG A 287 -1.41 -6.39 -20.65
CA ARG A 287 -0.71 -5.18 -21.08
C ARG A 287 -1.54 -4.35 -22.05
N VAL A 288 -1.75 -3.09 -21.71
CA VAL A 288 -2.26 -2.07 -22.63
C VAL A 288 -1.12 -1.12 -22.99
N THR A 289 -0.78 -1.04 -24.27
CA THR A 289 0.36 -0.22 -24.75
C THR A 289 -0.01 1.23 -25.04
N GLY A 290 -1.30 1.55 -25.15
CA GLY A 290 -1.82 2.90 -25.34
C GLY A 290 -2.53 3.46 -24.10
N ASN A 291 -3.42 4.44 -24.30
CA ASN A 291 -4.10 5.21 -23.24
C ASN A 291 -5.48 4.65 -22.84
N GLY A 292 -5.74 3.35 -23.05
CA GLY A 292 -6.99 2.74 -22.62
C GLY A 292 -6.83 1.95 -21.33
N ASN A 293 -7.67 0.95 -21.14
CA ASN A 293 -7.95 0.39 -19.81
C ASN A 293 -7.80 -1.14 -19.77
N ILE A 294 -7.51 -1.66 -18.58
CA ILE A 294 -7.69 -3.07 -18.23
C ILE A 294 -8.88 -3.10 -17.28
N GLY A 295 -10.02 -3.60 -17.74
CA GLY A 295 -11.30 -3.41 -17.06
C GLY A 295 -11.73 -1.94 -17.04
N ILE A 296 -12.88 -1.64 -16.43
CA ILE A 296 -13.37 -0.25 -16.31
C ILE A 296 -13.57 0.08 -14.83
N VAL A 297 -12.73 0.95 -14.25
CA VAL A 297 -12.86 1.35 -12.83
C VAL A 297 -14.14 2.16 -12.56
N SER A 298 -14.65 2.93 -13.53
CA SER A 298 -15.92 3.67 -13.34
C SER A 298 -17.17 2.78 -13.32
N ASP A 299 -17.03 1.50 -13.64
CA ASP A 299 -18.11 0.52 -13.66
C ASP A 299 -17.60 -0.80 -13.04
N PRO A 300 -17.78 -1.02 -11.73
CA PRO A 300 -17.24 -2.18 -11.04
C PRO A 300 -17.78 -3.51 -11.60
N THR A 301 -18.93 -3.50 -12.30
CA THR A 301 -19.45 -4.68 -12.99
C THR A 301 -18.65 -5.08 -14.24
N ARG A 302 -17.54 -4.37 -14.52
CA ARG A 302 -16.65 -4.55 -15.67
C ARG A 302 -15.19 -4.69 -15.23
N ALA A 303 -14.95 -5.28 -14.07
CA ALA A 303 -13.62 -5.77 -13.73
C ALA A 303 -13.17 -6.82 -14.76
N VAL A 304 -11.87 -7.05 -14.85
CA VAL A 304 -11.36 -8.24 -15.55
C VAL A 304 -11.32 -9.39 -14.55
N GLU A 305 -12.11 -10.42 -14.82
CA GLU A 305 -12.34 -11.55 -13.91
C GLU A 305 -11.32 -12.66 -14.18
N ILE A 306 -10.54 -13.00 -13.16
CA ILE A 306 -9.41 -13.92 -13.27
C ILE A 306 -9.39 -14.98 -12.16
N ASP A 307 -8.71 -16.09 -12.41
CA ASP A 307 -8.20 -17.02 -11.39
C ASP A 307 -6.73 -17.27 -11.72
N ALA A 308 -5.84 -16.64 -10.93
CA ALA A 308 -4.40 -16.82 -11.08
C ALA A 308 -3.63 -16.73 -9.78
N ALA A 309 -2.56 -17.54 -9.70
CA ALA A 309 -1.59 -17.52 -8.60
C ALA A 309 -0.65 -16.32 -8.74
N THR A 310 -0.30 -15.95 -9.98
CA THR A 310 0.58 -14.84 -10.29
C THR A 310 -0.10 -13.86 -11.23
N VAL A 311 -0.18 -12.59 -10.82
CA VAL A 311 -0.84 -11.53 -11.60
C VAL A 311 0.14 -10.42 -11.94
N SER A 312 0.08 -9.96 -13.19
CA SER A 312 0.77 -8.75 -13.67
C SER A 312 -0.14 -7.99 -14.62
N ALA A 313 -0.34 -6.69 -14.38
CA ALA A 313 -1.09 -5.80 -15.25
C ALA A 313 -0.34 -4.47 -15.44
N GLN A 314 -0.33 -3.96 -16.67
CA GLN A 314 0.34 -2.71 -17.00
C GLN A 314 -0.40 -1.92 -18.07
N VAL A 315 -0.58 -0.62 -17.83
CA VAL A 315 -1.06 0.35 -18.82
C VAL A 315 0.04 1.39 -19.07
N ASP A 316 0.61 1.38 -20.27
CA ASP A 316 1.76 2.21 -20.68
C ASP A 316 1.39 3.64 -21.05
N GLY A 317 0.12 3.88 -21.40
CA GLY A 317 -0.38 5.18 -21.76
C GLY A 317 -0.13 6.23 -20.68
N VAL A 318 -0.05 7.49 -21.09
CA VAL A 318 0.29 8.62 -20.21
C VAL A 318 -0.85 9.63 -20.04
N THR A 319 -1.94 9.52 -20.81
CA THR A 319 -3.04 10.50 -20.75
C THR A 319 -4.20 10.04 -19.90
N SER A 320 -4.62 8.78 -20.07
CA SER A 320 -5.72 8.12 -19.37
C SER A 320 -5.44 6.62 -19.28
N GLY A 321 -5.99 5.98 -18.26
CA GLY A 321 -5.99 4.53 -18.14
C GLY A 321 -6.50 4.10 -16.78
N GLN A 322 -6.97 2.87 -16.68
CA GLN A 322 -7.50 2.29 -15.45
C GLN A 322 -7.11 0.81 -15.40
N ILE A 323 -6.94 0.27 -14.20
CA ILE A 323 -6.80 -1.17 -13.96
C ILE A 323 -7.89 -1.55 -12.97
N ASN A 324 -8.82 -2.42 -13.36
CA ASN A 324 -9.83 -3.02 -12.50
C ASN A 324 -9.80 -4.54 -12.69
N ILE A 325 -9.43 -5.28 -11.65
CA ILE A 325 -9.25 -6.74 -11.71
C ILE A 325 -9.92 -7.37 -10.49
N GLU A 326 -10.67 -8.44 -10.74
CA GLU A 326 -11.21 -9.32 -9.69
C GLU A 326 -10.61 -10.72 -9.83
N ASN A 327 -9.95 -11.19 -8.78
CA ASN A 327 -9.36 -12.52 -8.74
C ASN A 327 -10.21 -13.47 -7.87
N PHE A 328 -10.77 -14.52 -8.44
CA PHE A 328 -11.63 -15.49 -7.76
C PHE A 328 -10.85 -16.68 -7.17
N ARG A 329 -9.54 -16.51 -6.94
CA ARG A 329 -8.67 -17.60 -6.51
C ARG A 329 -9.10 -18.14 -5.13
N GLY A 330 -9.58 -19.37 -5.12
CA GLY A 330 -10.09 -20.05 -3.92
C GLY A 330 -9.24 -21.21 -3.39
N ASP A 331 -7.95 -21.26 -3.74
CA ASP A 331 -7.06 -22.30 -3.24
C ASP A 331 -6.48 -21.95 -1.84
N THR A 332 -5.60 -22.79 -1.30
CA THR A 332 -4.90 -22.44 -0.05
C THR A 332 -3.56 -21.75 -0.31
N ALA A 333 -3.15 -21.59 -1.57
CA ALA A 333 -1.87 -20.99 -1.93
C ALA A 333 -2.02 -19.46 -2.00
N ALA A 334 -0.97 -18.74 -1.64
CA ALA A 334 -1.01 -17.29 -1.70
C ALA A 334 -0.90 -16.80 -3.15
N THR A 335 -1.75 -15.84 -3.51
CA THR A 335 -1.62 -15.06 -4.75
C THR A 335 -0.47 -14.08 -4.63
N THR A 336 0.36 -13.99 -5.67
CA THR A 336 1.41 -12.98 -5.81
C THR A 336 1.07 -12.02 -6.94
N VAL A 337 0.79 -10.76 -6.58
CA VAL A 337 0.64 -9.66 -7.53
C VAL A 337 2.01 -9.01 -7.72
N THR A 338 2.65 -9.35 -8.83
CA THR A 338 4.04 -8.93 -9.13
C THR A 338 4.12 -7.48 -9.59
N ASN A 339 3.15 -7.03 -10.39
CA ASN A 339 3.11 -5.67 -10.90
C ASN A 339 1.68 -5.25 -11.24
N LEU A 340 1.23 -4.11 -10.73
CA LEU A 340 0.09 -3.35 -11.26
C LEU A 340 0.60 -1.93 -11.51
N SER A 341 0.79 -1.53 -12.77
CA SER A 341 1.38 -0.23 -13.08
C SER A 341 0.57 0.59 -14.08
N LEU A 342 0.35 1.85 -13.73
CA LEU A 342 -0.40 2.81 -14.52
C LEU A 342 0.41 4.11 -14.70
N ALA A 343 0.85 4.36 -15.93
CA ALA A 343 1.62 5.56 -16.27
C ALA A 343 0.75 6.81 -16.51
N ALA A 344 -0.57 6.63 -16.65
CA ALA A 344 -1.54 7.69 -16.93
C ALA A 344 -2.27 8.22 -15.69
N ALA A 345 -3.18 9.17 -15.92
CA ALA A 345 -4.22 9.50 -14.96
C ALA A 345 -5.29 8.39 -14.90
N GLY A 346 -5.63 7.98 -13.68
CA GLY A 346 -6.67 7.00 -13.36
C GLY A 346 -6.29 6.05 -12.22
N GLY A 347 -7.26 5.27 -11.76
CA GLY A 347 -7.14 4.42 -10.57
C GLY A 347 -6.68 3.00 -10.86
N ILE A 348 -6.20 2.34 -9.82
CA ILE A 348 -5.99 0.89 -9.78
C ILE A 348 -6.92 0.32 -8.72
N GLU A 349 -7.80 -0.58 -9.13
CA GLU A 349 -8.65 -1.39 -8.25
C GLU A 349 -8.29 -2.86 -8.46
N TYR A 350 -8.07 -3.55 -7.35
CA TYR A 350 -7.88 -4.99 -7.34
C TYR A 350 -8.65 -5.55 -6.16
N ALA A 351 -9.52 -6.51 -6.42
CA ALA A 351 -10.16 -7.31 -5.39
C ALA A 351 -9.81 -8.79 -5.58
N GLN A 352 -9.72 -9.51 -4.48
CA GLN A 352 -9.64 -10.96 -4.49
C GLN A 352 -10.70 -11.56 -3.58
N THR A 353 -11.39 -12.56 -4.11
CA THR A 353 -12.32 -13.42 -3.39
C THR A 353 -11.80 -14.85 -3.41
N GLY A 354 -12.28 -15.70 -2.50
CA GLY A 354 -11.92 -17.13 -2.44
C GLY A 354 -11.06 -17.55 -1.24
N GLY A 355 -10.59 -16.61 -0.41
CA GLY A 355 -9.95 -16.92 0.87
C GLY A 355 -8.45 -17.27 0.78
N SER A 356 -7.82 -17.08 -0.38
CA SER A 356 -6.35 -17.08 -0.48
C SER A 356 -5.76 -15.76 0.03
N ALA A 357 -4.59 -15.81 0.66
CA ALA A 357 -3.83 -14.60 0.96
C ALA A 357 -3.31 -13.95 -0.35
N VAL A 358 -3.14 -12.63 -0.35
CA VAL A 358 -2.58 -11.88 -1.50
C VAL A 358 -1.39 -11.05 -1.09
N ALA A 359 -0.33 -11.05 -1.91
CA ALA A 359 0.86 -10.24 -1.72
C ALA A 359 1.12 -9.31 -2.91
N PHE A 360 1.12 -8.01 -2.64
CA PHE A 360 1.36 -6.94 -3.60
C PHE A 360 2.80 -6.45 -3.53
N GLN A 361 3.57 -6.70 -4.60
CA GLN A 361 4.99 -6.34 -4.66
C GLN A 361 5.25 -4.96 -5.27
N ASN A 362 4.64 -4.66 -6.43
CA ASN A 362 4.79 -3.36 -7.10
C ASN A 362 3.45 -2.87 -7.65
N VAL A 363 2.76 -2.01 -6.92
CA VAL A 363 1.50 -1.38 -7.33
C VAL A 363 1.71 0.12 -7.42
N THR A 364 1.69 0.68 -8.62
CA THR A 364 2.11 2.07 -8.85
C THR A 364 1.18 2.80 -9.81
N THR A 365 0.83 4.02 -9.46
CA THR A 365 0.13 4.95 -10.36
C THR A 365 0.75 6.34 -10.28
N THR A 366 0.89 6.96 -11.45
CA THR A 366 1.45 8.32 -11.54
C THR A 366 0.41 9.38 -11.14
N ASN A 367 -0.88 9.14 -11.42
CA ASN A 367 -1.94 10.10 -11.15
C ASN A 367 -3.33 9.45 -10.94
N GLY A 368 -3.50 8.71 -9.85
CA GLY A 368 -4.80 8.29 -9.36
C GLY A 368 -4.69 7.46 -8.09
N SER A 369 -5.83 7.08 -7.53
CA SER A 369 -5.87 6.32 -6.27
C SER A 369 -5.69 4.82 -6.51
N ILE A 370 -5.27 4.11 -5.47
CA ILE A 370 -5.14 2.66 -5.45
C ILE A 370 -6.12 2.10 -4.40
N ALA A 371 -6.91 1.10 -4.76
CA ALA A 371 -7.75 0.34 -3.84
C ALA A 371 -7.45 -1.15 -3.97
N LEU A 372 -7.05 -1.78 -2.88
CA LEU A 372 -6.69 -3.20 -2.82
C LEU A 372 -7.53 -3.87 -1.75
N VAL A 373 -8.30 -4.88 -2.15
CA VAL A 373 -9.22 -5.61 -1.29
C VAL A 373 -8.88 -7.09 -1.32
N ASN A 374 -8.86 -7.75 -0.16
CA ASN A 374 -8.80 -9.21 -0.07
C ASN A 374 -9.87 -9.74 0.87
N ASP A 375 -10.65 -10.70 0.39
CA ASP A 375 -11.67 -11.35 1.21
C ASP A 375 -11.16 -12.64 1.86
N ASP A 376 -11.58 -12.84 3.11
CA ASP A 376 -11.32 -14.03 3.91
C ASP A 376 -9.85 -14.49 4.08
N ALA A 377 -8.88 -13.58 3.93
CA ALA A 377 -7.46 -13.87 4.17
C ALA A 377 -6.58 -12.62 4.26
N ASN A 378 -5.29 -12.82 4.54
CA ASN A 378 -4.32 -11.73 4.72
C ASN A 378 -4.00 -10.99 3.41
N LEU A 379 -3.83 -9.67 3.55
CA LEU A 379 -3.33 -8.78 2.50
C LEU A 379 -1.92 -8.29 2.88
N VAL A 380 -0.95 -8.48 2.00
CA VAL A 380 0.44 -8.02 2.19
C VAL A 380 0.76 -6.94 1.16
N ALA A 381 1.18 -5.75 1.61
CA ALA A 381 1.48 -4.60 0.76
C ALA A 381 2.94 -4.16 0.93
N THR A 382 3.86 -4.69 0.12
CA THR A 382 5.31 -4.40 0.24
C THR A 382 5.80 -3.26 -0.64
N GLY A 383 5.05 -2.86 -1.66
CA GLY A 383 5.42 -1.75 -2.54
C GLY A 383 4.22 -1.16 -3.26
N VAL A 384 3.50 -0.28 -2.59
CA VAL A 384 2.29 0.38 -3.11
C VAL A 384 2.51 1.89 -3.13
N ALA A 385 2.38 2.56 -4.28
CA ALA A 385 2.67 3.98 -4.42
C ALA A 385 1.68 4.72 -5.35
N ALA A 386 0.91 5.65 -4.77
CA ALA A 386 0.04 6.57 -5.49
C ALA A 386 0.68 7.97 -5.55
N ALA A 387 1.39 8.28 -6.64
CA ALA A 387 2.25 9.46 -6.74
C ALA A 387 1.54 10.75 -7.19
N GLY A 388 0.26 10.68 -7.56
CA GLY A 388 -0.51 11.83 -8.03
C GLY A 388 -0.96 12.77 -6.92
N ALA A 389 -1.06 14.07 -7.19
CA ALA A 389 -1.58 15.03 -6.21
C ALA A 389 -3.00 14.66 -5.75
N GLY A 390 -3.19 14.51 -4.43
CA GLY A 390 -4.47 14.09 -3.84
C GLY A 390 -4.82 12.61 -4.03
N SER A 391 -3.97 11.84 -4.70
CA SER A 391 -4.15 10.40 -4.88
C SER A 391 -3.96 9.65 -3.57
N SER A 392 -4.83 8.69 -3.30
CA SER A 392 -4.88 7.98 -2.02
C SER A 392 -4.69 6.48 -2.21
N VAL A 393 -4.25 5.78 -1.17
CA VAL A 393 -4.21 4.31 -1.12
C VAL A 393 -5.23 3.83 -0.11
N THR A 394 -6.02 2.83 -0.49
CA THR A 394 -6.94 2.11 0.40
C THR A 394 -6.60 0.63 0.41
N LEU A 395 -6.43 0.06 1.59
CA LEU A 395 -6.18 -1.37 1.81
C LEU A 395 -7.30 -1.93 2.68
N GLU A 396 -7.93 -3.00 2.24
CA GLU A 396 -9.08 -3.58 2.95
C GLU A 396 -9.01 -5.10 3.00
N THR A 397 -9.29 -5.66 4.18
CA THR A 397 -9.75 -7.04 4.31
C THR A 397 -11.20 -7.02 4.75
N THR A 398 -12.06 -7.89 4.21
CA THR A 398 -13.53 -7.76 4.38
C THR A 398 -14.17 -8.78 5.32
N THR A 399 -13.85 -10.08 5.19
CA THR A 399 -14.42 -11.15 6.06
C THR A 399 -13.47 -11.61 7.16
N SER A 400 -12.18 -11.72 6.84
CA SER A 400 -11.12 -12.08 7.77
C SER A 400 -9.77 -11.62 7.23
N GLY A 401 -8.73 -11.64 8.06
CA GLY A 401 -7.36 -11.40 7.62
C GLY A 401 -6.70 -10.14 8.16
N THR A 402 -5.38 -10.22 8.27
CA THR A 402 -4.47 -9.15 8.69
C THR A 402 -4.01 -8.35 7.47
N VAL A 403 -3.80 -7.04 7.64
CA VAL A 403 -3.06 -6.22 6.68
C VAL A 403 -1.60 -6.11 7.12
N SER A 404 -0.66 -6.54 6.28
CA SER A 404 0.78 -6.49 6.54
C SER A 404 1.46 -5.47 5.64
N LEU A 405 2.20 -4.52 6.23
CA LEU A 405 2.76 -3.35 5.55
C LEU A 405 4.27 -3.48 5.37
N GLY A 406 4.76 -3.27 4.15
CA GLY A 406 6.19 -3.04 3.89
C GLY A 406 6.44 -1.57 3.53
N SER A 407 5.87 -1.12 2.42
CA SER A 407 5.98 0.27 1.95
C SER A 407 4.71 0.67 1.20
N VAL A 408 3.99 1.64 1.76
CA VAL A 408 2.74 2.19 1.24
C VAL A 408 2.85 3.70 1.21
N SER A 409 2.82 4.29 0.02
CA SER A 409 2.96 5.74 -0.17
C SER A 409 1.80 6.32 -0.95
N ALA A 410 1.32 7.48 -0.49
CA ALA A 410 0.35 8.30 -1.20
C ALA A 410 0.73 9.78 -1.06
N ILE A 411 0.41 10.62 -2.04
CA ILE A 411 0.50 12.08 -1.83
C ILE A 411 -0.73 12.60 -1.07
N GLY A 412 -1.88 11.95 -1.25
CA GLY A 412 -3.12 12.17 -0.51
C GLY A 412 -3.15 11.39 0.80
N ALA A 413 -4.17 10.56 0.99
CA ALA A 413 -4.37 9.79 2.20
C ALA A 413 -3.99 8.31 2.05
N VAL A 414 -3.68 7.65 3.16
CA VAL A 414 -3.64 6.18 3.26
C VAL A 414 -4.70 5.74 4.26
N GLY A 415 -5.68 4.98 3.78
CA GLY A 415 -6.74 4.37 4.57
C GLY A 415 -6.56 2.86 4.66
N ILE A 416 -6.62 2.29 5.85
CA ILE A 416 -6.50 0.84 6.06
C ILE A 416 -7.66 0.37 6.92
N THR A 417 -8.34 -0.67 6.46
CA THR A 417 -9.39 -1.36 7.22
C THR A 417 -9.04 -2.84 7.29
N SER A 418 -8.75 -3.35 8.49
CA SER A 418 -8.47 -4.76 8.73
C SER A 418 -9.49 -5.41 9.67
N ILE A 419 -9.90 -6.63 9.34
CA ILE A 419 -10.77 -7.45 10.20
C ILE A 419 -9.96 -8.19 11.27
N ALA A 420 -8.63 -8.18 11.18
CA ALA A 420 -7.72 -8.63 12.22
C ALA A 420 -6.76 -7.49 12.59
N ASP A 421 -5.45 -7.75 12.51
CA ASP A 421 -4.40 -6.78 12.85
C ASP A 421 -3.97 -5.95 11.65
N VAL A 422 -3.39 -4.78 11.94
CA VAL A 422 -2.51 -4.07 11.00
C VAL A 422 -1.09 -4.15 11.54
N ILE A 423 -0.21 -4.79 10.77
CA ILE A 423 1.17 -5.11 11.21
C ILE A 423 2.21 -4.61 10.21
N GLU A 424 3.43 -4.44 10.67
CA GLU A 424 4.58 -4.34 9.79
C GLU A 424 4.99 -5.74 9.28
N SER A 425 5.44 -5.82 8.03
CA SER A 425 5.93 -7.05 7.38
C SER A 425 7.31 -7.49 7.87
N ALA A 426 8.15 -6.54 8.32
CA ALA A 426 9.44 -6.81 8.93
C ALA A 426 9.83 -5.64 9.83
N ASN A 427 10.17 -5.89 11.11
CA ASN A 427 10.61 -4.86 12.05
C ASN A 427 11.84 -4.12 11.51
N ASN A 428 11.62 -2.91 10.99
CA ASN A 428 12.69 -2.03 10.55
C ASN A 428 12.38 -0.59 11.00
N THR A 429 13.16 0.39 10.56
CA THR A 429 12.97 1.79 10.97
C THR A 429 12.49 2.67 9.81
N THR A 430 12.15 2.06 8.67
CA THR A 430 11.68 2.77 7.49
C THR A 430 10.18 2.97 7.63
N ALA A 431 9.70 4.17 7.32
CA ALA A 431 8.26 4.43 7.29
C ALA A 431 7.53 3.39 6.42
N ASN A 432 6.63 2.64 7.04
CA ASN A 432 5.72 1.73 6.36
C ASN A 432 4.69 2.51 5.56
N ILE A 433 4.29 3.67 6.09
CA ILE A 433 3.30 4.55 5.47
C ILE A 433 3.92 5.93 5.25
N THR A 434 3.86 6.45 4.03
CA THR A 434 4.19 7.85 3.74
C THR A 434 2.98 8.53 3.08
N ALA A 435 2.38 9.52 3.74
CA ALA A 435 1.14 10.14 3.28
C ALA A 435 0.98 11.58 3.77
N ASN A 436 0.03 12.34 3.20
CA ASN A 436 -0.43 13.58 3.80
C ASN A 436 -1.39 13.33 4.98
N SER A 437 -2.16 12.24 4.94
CA SER A 437 -2.99 11.81 6.06
C SER A 437 -3.09 10.29 6.16
N VAL A 438 -3.18 9.75 7.37
CA VAL A 438 -3.32 8.31 7.62
C VAL A 438 -4.57 8.03 8.47
N SER A 439 -5.29 6.97 8.13
CA SER A 439 -6.41 6.42 8.88
C SER A 439 -6.29 4.90 8.94
N ILE A 440 -6.34 4.31 10.13
CA ILE A 440 -6.24 2.86 10.32
C ILE A 440 -7.35 2.38 11.25
N ALA A 441 -8.12 1.39 10.79
CA ALA A 441 -9.07 0.64 11.60
C ALA A 441 -8.68 -0.84 11.57
N ALA A 442 -8.59 -1.46 12.74
CA ALA A 442 -8.28 -2.89 12.89
C ALA A 442 -9.21 -3.49 13.97
N GLN A 443 -9.66 -4.74 13.87
CA GLN A 443 -10.44 -5.30 14.98
C GLN A 443 -9.55 -5.66 16.17
N THR A 444 -8.35 -6.20 15.94
CA THR A 444 -7.54 -6.78 17.01
C THR A 444 -6.37 -5.93 17.44
N GLY A 445 -5.70 -5.19 16.55
CA GLY A 445 -4.55 -4.38 16.95
C GLY A 445 -3.88 -3.65 15.81
N ILE A 446 -3.17 -2.57 16.14
CA ILE A 446 -2.34 -1.79 15.21
C ILE A 446 -0.92 -1.76 15.76
N GLY A 447 0.05 -2.39 15.09
CA GLY A 447 1.46 -2.34 15.47
C GLY A 447 1.85 -3.04 16.79
N THR A 448 0.94 -3.79 17.41
CA THR A 448 1.17 -4.40 18.74
C THR A 448 1.82 -5.79 18.71
N THR A 449 2.15 -6.30 17.54
CA THR A 449 2.74 -7.64 17.39
C THR A 449 4.26 -7.62 17.58
N SER A 450 4.91 -8.79 17.50
CA SER A 450 6.38 -8.90 17.60
C SER A 450 7.15 -8.11 16.54
N ASN A 451 6.47 -7.64 15.49
CA ASN A 451 7.09 -6.88 14.41
C ASN A 451 7.28 -5.39 14.74
N GLY A 452 6.76 -4.92 15.88
CA GLY A 452 6.92 -3.53 16.33
C GLY A 452 5.83 -2.59 15.83
N ALA A 453 5.97 -1.31 16.23
CA ALA A 453 5.06 -0.22 15.90
C ALA A 453 4.91 -0.03 14.39
N ILE A 454 3.76 0.49 13.95
CA ILE A 454 3.62 0.96 12.56
C ILE A 454 4.37 2.29 12.43
N ASP A 455 5.39 2.31 11.57
CA ASP A 455 6.18 3.50 11.28
C ASP A 455 5.49 4.37 10.21
N VAL A 456 5.23 5.63 10.55
CA VAL A 456 4.45 6.57 9.71
C VAL A 456 5.20 7.87 9.46
N ASN A 457 5.28 8.28 8.20
CA ASN A 457 5.70 9.61 7.79
C ASN A 457 4.48 10.38 7.24
N ALA A 458 3.73 11.02 8.14
CA ALA A 458 2.58 11.83 7.80
C ALA A 458 2.39 12.97 8.82
N PRO A 459 2.01 14.19 8.38
CA PRO A 459 1.75 15.29 9.31
C PRO A 459 0.44 15.11 10.09
N THR A 460 -0.47 14.27 9.60
CA THR A 460 -1.79 14.05 10.21
C THR A 460 -2.14 12.57 10.24
N ILE A 461 -2.29 12.04 11.45
CA ILE A 461 -2.81 10.71 11.72
C ILE A 461 -4.25 10.94 12.22
N SER A 462 -5.17 10.84 11.27
CA SER A 462 -6.55 11.31 11.41
C SER A 462 -7.39 10.40 12.32
N SER A 463 -7.20 9.08 12.20
CA SER A 463 -7.91 8.08 12.99
C SER A 463 -7.05 6.83 13.17
N LEU A 464 -6.96 6.32 14.39
CA LEU A 464 -6.47 4.98 14.71
C LEU A 464 -7.52 4.33 15.61
N THR A 465 -8.10 3.21 15.20
CA THR A 465 -9.19 2.56 15.94
C THR A 465 -8.99 1.06 16.07
N THR A 466 -9.22 0.54 17.27
CA THR A 466 -9.19 -0.90 17.56
C THR A 466 -10.32 -1.34 18.49
N ALA A 467 -10.91 -2.51 18.21
CA ALA A 467 -12.03 -3.04 19.00
C ALA A 467 -11.60 -3.97 20.16
N ALA A 468 -10.45 -4.65 20.05
CA ALA A 468 -10.07 -5.69 21.01
C ALA A 468 -8.61 -5.65 21.49
N GLY A 469 -7.73 -4.86 20.88
CA GLY A 469 -6.33 -4.79 21.31
C GLY A 469 -5.68 -3.45 20.99
N GLY A 470 -4.41 -3.30 21.39
CA GLY A 470 -3.79 -1.98 21.48
C GLY A 470 -3.37 -1.34 20.15
N ILE A 471 -2.80 -0.15 20.28
CA ILE A 471 -2.28 0.67 19.19
C ILE A 471 -0.83 1.03 19.53
N ASP A 472 0.11 0.74 18.62
CA ASP A 472 1.50 1.18 18.70
C ASP A 472 1.91 1.78 17.35
N VAL A 473 2.09 3.11 17.34
CA VAL A 473 2.41 3.88 16.14
C VAL A 473 3.57 4.82 16.42
N ARG A 474 4.57 4.80 15.54
CA ARG A 474 5.73 5.69 15.58
C ARG A 474 5.72 6.63 14.38
N ALA A 475 5.64 7.92 14.63
CA ALA A 475 5.73 8.95 13.62
C ALA A 475 7.17 9.45 13.43
N GLN A 476 7.59 9.60 12.18
CA GLN A 476 8.96 9.96 11.81
C GLN A 476 9.00 11.06 10.74
N GLY A 477 10.14 11.77 10.65
CA GLY A 477 10.44 12.67 9.52
C GLY A 477 9.66 14.00 9.48
N GLN A 478 8.73 14.22 10.41
CA GLN A 478 7.84 15.39 10.42
C GLN A 478 8.21 16.40 11.49
N ALA A 479 8.00 17.70 11.21
CA ALA A 479 8.21 18.75 12.20
C ALA A 479 7.07 18.80 13.24
N ASN A 480 5.85 18.49 12.82
CA ASN A 480 4.66 18.39 13.66
C ASN A 480 3.82 17.21 13.18
N VAL A 481 3.29 16.44 14.13
CA VAL A 481 2.39 15.31 13.89
C VAL A 481 1.16 15.49 14.75
N ALA A 482 -0.01 15.50 14.12
CA ALA A 482 -1.29 15.53 14.82
C ALA A 482 -1.93 14.14 14.84
N PHE A 483 -2.18 13.61 16.02
CA PHE A 483 -3.06 12.49 16.29
C PHE A 483 -4.44 13.05 16.63
N THR A 484 -5.38 12.98 15.69
CA THR A 484 -6.68 13.65 15.83
C THR A 484 -7.68 12.82 16.62
N SER A 485 -7.77 11.52 16.34
CA SER A 485 -8.62 10.57 17.05
C SER A 485 -7.90 9.24 17.14
N VAL A 486 -7.62 8.80 18.35
CA VAL A 486 -7.01 7.50 18.64
C VAL A 486 -7.86 6.82 19.69
N ASP A 487 -8.36 5.63 19.38
CA ASP A 487 -9.30 4.92 20.24
C ASP A 487 -8.99 3.43 20.25
N ALA A 488 -8.59 2.92 21.41
CA ALA A 488 -8.46 1.50 21.66
C ALA A 488 -9.50 1.07 22.70
N ASP A 489 -10.56 0.39 22.23
CA ASP A 489 -11.63 -0.15 23.09
C ASP A 489 -11.06 -1.13 24.13
N ALA A 490 -9.97 -1.82 23.78
CA ALA A 490 -9.22 -2.66 24.70
C ALA A 490 -7.72 -2.61 24.38
N GLY A 491 -6.89 -2.55 25.42
CA GLY A 491 -5.43 -2.56 25.29
C GLY A 491 -4.80 -1.17 25.34
N ASN A 492 -3.46 -1.16 25.28
CA ASN A 492 -2.65 0.05 25.47
C ASN A 492 -2.57 0.87 24.18
N VAL A 493 -2.38 2.18 24.33
CA VAL A 493 -2.07 3.10 23.25
C VAL A 493 -0.67 3.66 23.45
N THR A 494 0.24 3.36 22.53
CA THR A 494 1.61 3.88 22.49
C THR A 494 1.76 4.73 21.24
N LEU A 495 2.00 6.02 21.42
CA LEU A 495 2.27 6.97 20.34
C LEU A 495 3.66 7.55 20.54
N THR A 496 4.52 7.38 19.54
CA THR A 496 5.89 7.91 19.56
C THR A 496 6.10 8.86 18.40
N THR A 497 6.80 9.97 18.63
CA THR A 497 7.29 10.86 17.58
C THR A 497 8.81 10.99 17.71
N ASP A 498 9.57 10.52 16.71
CA ASP A 498 11.03 10.48 16.80
C ASP A 498 11.66 11.88 16.89
N SER A 499 11.09 12.84 16.16
CA SER A 499 11.48 14.25 16.15
C SER A 499 10.27 15.12 15.85
N GLY A 500 10.23 16.33 16.40
CA GLY A 500 9.16 17.28 16.15
C GLY A 500 8.01 17.17 17.15
N ASN A 501 7.05 18.10 17.04
CA ASN A 501 5.96 18.20 18.02
C ASN A 501 4.88 17.15 17.78
N MET A 502 4.35 16.58 18.86
CA MET A 502 3.16 15.75 18.87
C MET A 502 1.96 16.59 19.33
N THR A 503 0.82 16.47 18.65
CA THR A 503 -0.47 16.97 19.15
C THR A 503 -1.43 15.79 19.30
N ALA A 504 -1.77 15.43 20.53
CA ALA A 504 -2.67 14.34 20.89
C ALA A 504 -4.06 14.92 21.18
N THR A 505 -4.90 15.08 20.15
CA THR A 505 -6.17 15.83 20.26
C THR A 505 -7.23 15.06 21.03
N ALA A 506 -7.42 13.79 20.69
CA ALA A 506 -8.30 12.87 21.38
C ALA A 506 -7.64 11.48 21.35
N VAL A 507 -7.18 11.01 22.51
CA VAL A 507 -6.52 9.71 22.67
C VAL A 507 -7.20 8.96 23.81
N ASN A 508 -7.71 7.78 23.52
CA ASN A 508 -8.46 6.97 24.47
C ASN A 508 -7.95 5.53 24.48
N ALA A 509 -7.72 4.99 25.68
CA ALA A 509 -7.48 3.59 25.94
C ALA A 509 -8.45 3.12 27.03
N ASP A 510 -9.60 2.56 26.63
CA ASP A 510 -10.72 2.26 27.55
C ASP A 510 -10.35 1.21 28.62
N ALA A 511 -9.43 0.30 28.32
CA ALA A 511 -9.02 -0.78 29.21
C ALA A 511 -7.49 -0.97 29.28
N GLY A 512 -6.70 0.05 28.94
CA GLY A 512 -5.24 -0.01 28.92
C GLY A 512 -4.57 1.32 29.21
N ASP A 513 -3.25 1.33 29.18
CA ASP A 513 -2.44 2.53 29.44
C ASP A 513 -2.29 3.39 28.18
N VAL A 514 -2.07 4.69 28.36
CA VAL A 514 -1.65 5.60 27.27
C VAL A 514 -0.20 6.02 27.50
N HIS A 515 0.66 5.82 26.52
CA HIS A 515 2.05 6.29 26.47
C HIS A 515 2.25 7.24 25.30
N LEU A 516 2.63 8.48 25.58
CA LEU A 516 2.93 9.52 24.60
C LEU A 516 4.40 9.92 24.74
N GLU A 517 5.16 9.86 23.65
CA GLU A 517 6.60 10.16 23.70
C GLU A 517 7.08 10.98 22.50
N THR A 518 7.81 12.07 22.76
CA THR A 518 8.70 12.70 21.77
C THR A 518 10.15 12.39 22.14
N VAL A 519 10.88 11.73 21.23
CA VAL A 519 12.16 11.09 21.57
C VAL A 519 13.34 12.05 21.49
N THR A 520 13.60 12.61 20.30
CA THR A 520 14.81 13.42 20.06
C THR A 520 14.56 14.91 20.31
N SER A 521 13.37 15.39 19.98
CA SER A 521 12.97 16.78 20.10
C SER A 521 11.46 16.92 20.01
N GLY A 522 10.95 18.08 20.47
CA GLY A 522 9.58 18.49 20.25
C GLY A 522 8.69 18.36 21.49
N ASN A 523 7.60 19.11 21.47
CA ASN A 523 6.63 19.21 22.55
C ASN A 523 5.52 18.16 22.40
N ILE A 524 4.85 17.84 23.49
CA ILE A 524 3.55 17.16 23.48
C ILE A 524 2.48 18.20 23.79
N VAL A 525 1.53 18.36 22.88
CA VAL A 525 0.33 19.17 23.08
C VAL A 525 -0.85 18.23 23.35
N LEU A 526 -1.46 18.34 24.51
CA LEU A 526 -2.55 17.50 24.99
C LEU A 526 -3.90 18.15 24.67
N GLY A 527 -4.79 17.42 24.02
CA GLY A 527 -6.23 17.65 24.12
C GLY A 527 -6.81 16.69 25.15
N ALA A 528 -7.82 15.92 24.79
CA ALA A 528 -8.40 14.93 25.68
C ALA A 528 -7.64 13.59 25.60
N VAL A 529 -6.89 13.25 26.65
CA VAL A 529 -6.18 11.97 26.81
C VAL A 529 -6.78 11.18 27.96
N SER A 530 -7.30 9.99 27.68
CA SER A 530 -8.04 9.17 28.64
C SER A 530 -7.51 7.74 28.71
N ALA A 531 -7.27 7.27 29.93
CA ALA A 531 -6.97 5.88 30.28
C ALA A 531 -7.74 5.53 31.57
N THR A 532 -9.07 5.52 31.50
CA THR A 532 -9.92 5.49 32.70
C THR A 532 -9.69 4.19 33.50
N GLY A 533 -9.13 4.32 34.70
CA GLY A 533 -8.78 3.16 35.55
C GLY A 533 -7.37 2.62 35.34
N SER A 534 -6.61 3.19 34.41
CA SER A 534 -5.25 2.81 34.01
C SER A 534 -4.31 4.03 34.06
N ASP A 535 -3.10 3.90 33.50
CA ASP A 535 -2.06 4.91 33.61
C ASP A 535 -1.89 5.75 32.33
N VAL A 536 -1.56 7.03 32.50
CA VAL A 536 -1.13 7.92 31.40
C VAL A 536 0.32 8.34 31.62
N THR A 537 1.19 8.03 30.68
CA THR A 537 2.58 8.48 30.66
C THR A 537 2.80 9.43 29.49
N ALA A 538 3.29 10.64 29.77
CA ALA A 538 3.69 11.61 28.75
C ALA A 538 5.14 12.04 28.97
N ILE A 539 5.99 11.80 27.97
CA ILE A 539 7.42 12.11 28.00
C ILE A 539 7.76 13.01 26.81
N ALA A 540 8.09 14.27 27.08
CA ALA A 540 8.44 15.23 26.04
C ALA A 540 9.92 15.62 26.09
N ALA A 541 10.63 15.51 24.96
CA ALA A 541 11.94 16.12 24.77
C ALA A 541 11.91 17.67 24.81
N GLY A 542 10.71 18.26 24.68
CA GLY A 542 10.41 19.69 24.84
C GLY A 542 9.52 19.95 26.06
N SER A 543 8.37 20.60 25.85
CA SER A 543 7.36 20.84 26.89
C SER A 543 6.14 19.93 26.73
N ILE A 544 5.40 19.75 27.83
CA ILE A 544 4.03 19.23 27.81
C ILE A 544 3.09 20.41 28.04
N SER A 545 2.09 20.58 27.17
CA SER A 545 1.19 21.75 27.22
C SER A 545 -0.22 21.36 26.84
N ASP A 546 -1.19 22.05 27.41
CA ASP A 546 -2.59 22.03 27.01
C ASP A 546 -2.73 22.59 25.57
N ASN A 547 -3.69 22.08 24.79
CA ASN A 547 -4.02 22.54 23.44
C ASN A 547 -4.70 23.91 23.44
N ALA A 548 -5.43 24.25 24.50
CA ALA A 548 -6.21 25.46 24.61
C ALA A 548 -6.44 25.75 26.08
N ASN A 549 -5.84 26.84 26.58
CA ASN A 549 -6.02 27.31 27.95
C ASN A 549 -7.51 27.51 28.32
N ASP A 550 -8.12 26.44 28.81
CA ASP A 550 -9.51 26.37 29.20
C ASP A 550 -9.63 25.58 30.53
N ASN A 551 -10.75 24.91 30.78
CA ASN A 551 -10.97 24.12 32.01
C ASN A 551 -11.42 22.69 31.69
N ILE A 552 -11.24 22.25 30.45
CA ILE A 552 -11.57 20.92 29.98
C ILE A 552 -10.43 20.00 30.40
N VAL A 553 -10.78 18.83 30.93
CA VAL A 553 -9.79 17.86 31.37
C VAL A 553 -8.92 17.41 30.20
N ASP A 554 -7.61 17.61 30.34
CA ASP A 554 -6.60 17.14 29.39
C ASP A 554 -6.25 15.67 29.63
N ILE A 555 -6.12 15.27 30.90
CA ILE A 555 -5.77 13.90 31.29
C ILE A 555 -6.79 13.34 32.27
N ALA A 556 -7.42 12.23 31.90
CA ALA A 556 -8.30 11.44 32.76
C ALA A 556 -7.75 10.01 32.93
N SER A 557 -7.29 9.66 34.13
CA SER A 557 -6.66 8.36 34.40
C SER A 557 -6.66 8.00 35.89
N ALA A 558 -6.29 6.77 36.24
CA ALA A 558 -6.05 6.42 37.64
C ALA A 558 -4.74 7.05 38.13
N THR A 559 -3.68 6.87 37.35
CA THR A 559 -2.38 7.51 37.62
C THR A 559 -1.84 8.24 36.39
N ALA A 560 -1.00 9.24 36.60
CA ALA A 560 -0.27 9.89 35.51
C ALA A 560 1.19 10.18 35.86
N THR A 561 2.05 10.03 34.85
CA THR A 561 3.47 10.38 34.88
C THR A 561 3.79 11.38 33.78
N LEU A 562 4.31 12.54 34.15
CA LEU A 562 4.63 13.64 33.24
C LEU A 562 6.12 13.98 33.35
N SER A 563 6.84 13.93 32.23
CA SER A 563 8.26 14.32 32.18
C SER A 563 8.52 15.20 30.96
N ALA A 564 9.12 16.37 31.18
CA ALA A 564 9.41 17.30 30.10
C ALA A 564 10.76 18.01 30.29
N GLN A 565 11.47 18.34 29.22
CA GLN A 565 12.71 19.10 29.34
C GLN A 565 12.43 20.56 29.75
N THR A 566 11.52 21.24 29.05
CA THR A 566 11.36 22.71 29.10
C THR A 566 10.12 23.19 29.85
N GLY A 567 9.31 22.29 30.39
CA GLY A 567 8.21 22.61 31.30
C GLY A 567 6.93 21.79 31.08
N ILE A 568 6.04 21.80 32.08
CA ILE A 568 4.73 21.13 32.05
C ILE A 568 3.67 22.18 32.37
N GLY A 569 2.69 22.39 31.47
CA GLY A 569 1.65 23.42 31.65
C GLY A 569 2.18 24.86 31.68
N VAL A 570 3.40 25.09 31.19
CA VAL A 570 3.95 26.46 31.13
C VAL A 570 3.63 27.09 29.78
N GLY A 571 3.00 28.27 29.80
CA GLY A 571 2.80 29.11 28.61
C GLY A 571 1.43 29.02 27.93
N ASN A 572 0.65 27.95 28.14
CA ASN A 572 -0.69 27.80 27.56
C ASN A 572 -1.74 27.27 28.57
N GLY A 573 -1.78 27.84 29.79
CA GLY A 573 -2.69 27.36 30.83
C GLY A 573 -2.14 26.17 31.62
N ASN A 574 -2.87 25.78 32.65
CA ASN A 574 -2.57 24.58 33.46
C ASN A 574 -2.79 23.32 32.62
N ILE A 575 -2.07 22.23 32.91
CA ILE A 575 -2.60 20.92 32.50
C ILE A 575 -3.75 20.56 33.44
N ASP A 576 -4.90 20.28 32.85
CA ASP A 576 -6.12 19.94 33.56
C ASP A 576 -6.30 18.44 33.77
N LEU A 577 -6.48 18.07 35.02
CA LEU A 577 -6.36 16.69 35.47
C LEU A 577 -7.66 16.21 36.11
N ALA A 578 -8.13 15.06 35.68
CA ALA A 578 -9.04 14.19 36.43
C ALA A 578 -8.30 12.90 36.78
N VAL A 579 -7.22 13.05 37.56
CA VAL A 579 -6.28 11.96 37.90
C VAL A 579 -6.23 11.76 39.41
N GLY A 580 -6.32 10.51 39.86
CA GLY A 580 -6.26 10.18 41.28
C GLY A 580 -4.86 10.35 41.87
N VAL A 581 -3.84 9.92 41.14
CA VAL A 581 -2.44 10.01 41.56
C VAL A 581 -1.57 10.56 40.42
N ILE A 582 -0.88 11.66 40.67
CA ILE A 582 0.25 12.09 39.84
C ILE A 582 1.49 11.46 40.45
N ASP A 583 1.97 10.38 39.82
CA ASP A 583 3.12 9.61 40.33
C ASP A 583 4.41 10.42 40.23
N ALA A 584 4.62 11.07 39.08
CA ALA A 584 5.69 12.04 38.90
C ALA A 584 5.30 13.16 37.93
N ALA A 585 5.71 14.39 38.26
CA ALA A 585 5.71 15.52 37.33
C ALA A 585 7.08 16.21 37.40
N SER A 586 7.91 16.05 36.37
CA SER A 586 9.33 16.43 36.42
C SER A 586 9.76 17.30 35.25
N THR A 587 10.57 18.32 35.53
CA THR A 587 11.15 19.19 34.51
C THR A 587 12.61 19.55 34.75
N ALA A 588 13.37 19.68 33.65
CA ALA A 588 14.79 20.00 33.72
C ALA A 588 15.08 21.50 33.79
N THR A 589 14.41 22.32 32.97
CA THR A 589 14.69 23.77 32.86
C THR A 589 13.48 24.69 32.98
N GLY A 590 12.25 24.16 32.97
CA GLY A 590 11.01 24.95 33.05
C GLY A 590 10.16 24.62 34.26
N GLY A 591 9.11 25.41 34.52
CA GLY A 591 8.18 25.18 35.62
C GLY A 591 7.19 24.04 35.38
N VAL A 592 6.38 23.77 36.40
CA VAL A 592 5.25 22.83 36.39
C VAL A 592 4.01 23.59 36.80
N ASN A 593 2.93 23.51 36.02
CA ASN A 593 1.64 24.11 36.30
C ASN A 593 0.53 23.09 36.07
N LEU A 594 -0.06 22.59 37.16
CA LEU A 594 -1.05 21.53 37.14
C LEU A 594 -2.32 21.98 37.85
N ARG A 595 -3.47 21.55 37.35
CA ARG A 595 -4.74 21.76 38.04
C ARG A 595 -5.53 20.46 38.09
N SER A 596 -5.90 20.04 39.30
CA SER A 596 -6.82 18.93 39.48
C SER A 596 -8.26 19.39 39.67
N THR A 597 -9.16 18.70 38.99
CA THR A 597 -10.62 18.83 39.13
C THR A 597 -11.20 17.86 40.16
N VAL A 598 -10.39 16.93 40.67
CA VAL A 598 -10.79 15.87 41.62
C VAL A 598 -9.86 15.86 42.83
N ALA A 599 -10.12 14.96 43.79
CA ALA A 599 -9.16 14.71 44.86
C ALA A 599 -7.92 13.99 44.27
N THR A 600 -6.73 14.51 44.53
CA THR A 600 -5.50 14.06 43.88
C THR A 600 -4.34 13.99 44.86
N THR A 601 -3.54 12.94 44.72
CA THR A 601 -2.24 12.82 45.38
C THR A 601 -1.13 13.10 44.37
N PHE A 602 -0.25 14.05 44.67
CA PHE A 602 0.98 14.32 43.94
C PHE A 602 2.13 13.63 44.68
N SER A 603 2.60 12.50 44.18
CA SER A 603 3.66 11.72 44.82
C SER A 603 5.02 12.43 44.72
N SER A 604 5.38 12.92 43.53
CA SER A 604 6.59 13.71 43.34
C SER A 604 6.45 14.77 42.25
N VAL A 605 6.69 16.03 42.60
CA VAL A 605 6.74 17.14 41.63
C VAL A 605 8.09 17.85 41.73
N THR A 606 8.88 17.86 40.65
CA THR A 606 10.27 18.31 40.73
C THR A 606 10.64 19.23 39.57
N THR A 607 11.26 20.36 39.87
CA THR A 607 11.87 21.26 38.87
C THR A 607 13.34 21.51 39.22
N THR A 608 14.24 21.31 38.27
CA THR A 608 15.69 21.55 38.48
C THR A 608 16.22 22.83 37.85
N GLY A 609 15.38 23.52 37.06
CA GLY A 609 15.76 24.71 36.30
C GLY A 609 15.83 25.97 37.14
N ALA A 610 16.58 26.96 36.64
CA ALA A 610 16.56 28.32 37.18
C ALA A 610 15.17 28.95 37.01
N ALA A 611 14.70 29.69 38.01
CA ALA A 611 13.38 30.33 38.04
C ALA A 611 12.19 29.41 37.67
N SER A 612 12.30 28.09 37.95
CA SER A 612 11.31 27.09 37.55
C SER A 612 10.30 26.81 38.66
N ASN A 613 9.18 27.54 38.65
CA ASN A 613 8.15 27.42 39.68
C ASN A 613 7.35 26.12 39.56
N ILE A 614 6.82 25.66 40.70
CA ILE A 614 5.78 24.63 40.79
C ILE A 614 4.50 25.34 41.20
N LEU A 615 3.45 25.20 40.40
CA LEU A 615 2.12 25.71 40.66
C LEU A 615 1.12 24.54 40.60
N ILE A 616 0.42 24.30 41.71
CA ILE A 616 -0.55 23.21 41.84
C ILE A 616 -1.88 23.78 42.30
N ALA A 617 -2.91 23.63 41.47
CA ALA A 617 -4.27 23.98 41.83
C ALA A 617 -5.12 22.72 42.08
N GLY A 618 -6.01 22.74 43.07
CA GLY A 618 -6.90 21.61 43.39
C GLY A 618 -8.34 22.02 43.71
N ASN A 619 -9.30 21.21 43.25
CA ASN A 619 -10.74 21.36 43.55
C ASN A 619 -11.30 20.21 44.42
N GLY A 620 -10.43 19.48 45.10
CA GLY A 620 -10.77 18.45 46.08
C GLY A 620 -9.70 18.36 47.14
N ASN A 621 -9.70 17.26 47.91
CA ASN A 621 -8.57 16.99 48.79
C ASN A 621 -7.30 16.83 47.95
N THR A 622 -6.30 17.65 48.23
CA THR A 622 -5.01 17.64 47.56
C THR A 622 -3.97 17.16 48.55
N THR A 623 -3.24 16.11 48.20
CA THR A 623 -2.10 15.62 48.99
C THR A 623 -0.85 15.78 48.16
N ILE A 624 0.18 16.41 48.70
CA ILE A 624 1.50 16.49 48.10
C ILE A 624 2.43 15.67 48.99
N THR A 625 2.91 14.55 48.49
CA THR A 625 3.88 13.72 49.22
C THR A 625 5.27 14.36 49.14
N SER A 626 5.68 14.77 47.94
CA SER A 626 6.89 15.56 47.76
C SER A 626 6.77 16.59 46.64
N ALA A 627 7.28 17.80 46.85
CA ALA A 627 7.54 18.77 45.79
C ALA A 627 8.86 19.52 46.02
N SER A 628 9.68 19.65 44.99
CA SER A 628 11.01 20.27 45.08
C SER A 628 11.29 21.18 43.90
N ALA A 629 11.52 22.46 44.18
CA ALA A 629 11.98 23.45 43.21
C ALA A 629 13.39 23.92 43.56
N THR A 630 14.38 23.58 42.72
CA THR A 630 15.79 23.94 42.99
C THR A 630 16.00 25.45 43.05
N ASP A 631 15.39 26.19 42.13
CA ASP A 631 15.49 27.65 42.04
C ASP A 631 14.17 28.25 41.56
N GLY A 632 13.05 27.79 42.13
CA GLY A 632 11.71 28.30 41.86
C GLY A 632 10.86 28.35 43.12
N ASN A 633 9.75 29.06 43.05
CA ASN A 633 8.75 29.05 44.13
C ASN A 633 7.89 27.78 44.02
N ILE A 634 7.34 27.35 45.15
CA ILE A 634 6.26 26.36 45.17
C ILE A 634 5.00 27.08 45.62
N ASP A 635 3.94 26.97 44.84
CA ASP A 635 2.66 27.62 45.11
C ASP A 635 1.53 26.61 44.93
N VAL A 636 0.72 26.46 45.97
CA VAL A 636 -0.32 25.43 46.07
C VAL A 636 -1.63 26.07 46.49
N ASP A 637 -2.58 26.07 45.56
CA ASP A 637 -3.91 26.65 45.73
C ASP A 637 -4.98 25.56 45.75
N VAL A 638 -5.61 25.32 46.90
CA VAL A 638 -6.74 24.39 47.02
C VAL A 638 -8.03 25.18 47.18
N ALA A 639 -8.82 25.25 46.10
CA ALA A 639 -10.07 26.01 46.08
C ALA A 639 -11.12 25.42 47.03
N SER A 640 -11.20 24.09 47.10
CA SER A 640 -12.10 23.35 47.99
C SER A 640 -11.52 22.01 48.40
N GLY A 641 -11.52 21.70 49.70
CA GLY A 641 -10.98 20.45 50.25
C GLY A 641 -9.74 20.71 51.11
N ASN A 642 -9.24 19.66 51.75
CA ASN A 642 -8.04 19.78 52.59
C ASN A 642 -6.77 19.74 51.74
N LEU A 643 -5.75 20.47 52.17
CA LEU A 643 -4.38 20.33 51.68
C LEU A 643 -3.57 19.55 52.71
N ALA A 644 -2.93 18.47 52.29
CA ALA A 644 -1.86 17.82 53.06
C ALA A 644 -0.53 18.06 52.33
N ALA A 645 0.34 18.87 52.92
CA ALA A 645 1.66 19.18 52.37
C ALA A 645 2.70 18.37 53.15
N GLY A 646 3.21 17.28 52.56
CA GLY A 646 4.31 16.48 53.10
C GLY A 646 5.65 17.20 52.95
N THR A 647 6.57 16.65 52.16
CA THR A 647 7.90 17.27 51.99
C THR A 647 7.92 18.28 50.84
N LEU A 648 7.94 19.57 51.15
CA LEU A 648 8.05 20.64 50.15
C LEU A 648 9.37 21.41 50.33
N THR A 649 10.12 21.62 49.25
CA THR A 649 11.42 22.29 49.32
C THR A 649 11.65 23.28 48.17
N ALA A 650 11.88 24.56 48.51
CA ALA A 650 12.27 25.62 47.59
C ALA A 650 13.66 26.16 47.99
N THR A 651 14.73 25.64 47.35
CA THR A 651 16.11 25.87 47.83
C THR A 651 16.80 27.10 47.28
N GLY A 652 16.29 27.68 46.19
CA GLY A 652 16.94 28.83 45.53
C GLY A 652 16.93 30.05 46.44
N ALA A 653 17.94 30.91 46.33
CA ALA A 653 17.96 32.13 47.13
C ALA A 653 16.69 32.96 46.83
N THR A 654 16.04 33.50 47.87
CA THR A 654 14.79 34.28 47.76
C THR A 654 13.58 33.49 47.22
N ARG A 655 13.62 32.16 47.24
CA ARG A 655 12.49 31.34 46.81
C ARG A 655 11.56 31.04 47.98
N ASP A 656 10.28 31.06 47.65
CA ASP A 656 9.18 31.03 48.61
C ASP A 656 8.30 29.80 48.42
N ILE A 657 7.57 29.44 49.48
CA ILE A 657 6.49 28.45 49.44
C ILE A 657 5.18 29.12 49.89
N PHE A 658 4.14 28.99 49.07
CA PHE A 658 2.78 29.45 49.36
C PHE A 658 1.82 28.25 49.40
N LEU A 659 1.07 28.13 50.49
CA LEU A 659 0.10 27.05 50.70
C LEU A 659 -1.24 27.65 51.10
N ASP A 660 -2.23 27.56 50.23
CA ASP A 660 -3.51 28.22 50.42
C ASP A 660 -4.69 27.23 50.28
N THR A 661 -5.63 27.31 51.23
CA THR A 661 -6.99 26.76 51.07
C THR A 661 -7.96 27.94 51.10
N VAL A 662 -8.76 28.10 50.04
CA VAL A 662 -9.49 29.35 49.81
C VAL A 662 -10.95 29.28 50.25
N GLY A 663 -11.75 28.39 49.65
CA GLY A 663 -13.19 28.31 49.91
C GLY A 663 -13.56 27.53 51.16
N SER A 664 -12.80 26.47 51.45
CA SER A 664 -12.96 25.59 52.61
C SER A 664 -11.77 24.65 52.72
N GLY A 665 -11.56 24.06 53.90
CA GLY A 665 -10.58 23.01 54.11
C GLY A 665 -9.47 23.39 55.07
N ASN A 666 -8.86 22.38 55.65
CA ASN A 666 -7.73 22.51 56.55
C ASN A 666 -6.42 22.34 55.77
N ILE A 667 -5.34 22.88 56.33
CA ILE A 667 -3.98 22.58 55.89
C ILE A 667 -3.31 21.72 56.96
N ILE A 668 -2.81 20.56 56.54
CA ILE A 668 -1.94 19.67 57.32
C ILE A 668 -0.53 19.83 56.78
N ILE A 669 0.43 20.11 57.66
CA ILE A 669 1.81 20.47 57.33
C ILE A 669 2.75 19.38 57.82
N GLY A 670 3.61 18.86 56.94
CA GLY A 670 4.81 18.09 57.29
C GLY A 670 6.06 18.95 57.05
N ASP A 671 7.08 18.41 56.40
CA ASP A 671 8.36 19.12 56.16
C ASP A 671 8.31 20.17 55.02
N VAL A 672 8.04 21.44 55.32
CA VAL A 672 8.00 22.56 54.36
C VAL A 672 9.17 23.53 54.58
N THR A 673 10.10 23.57 53.62
CA THR A 673 11.31 24.38 53.69
C THR A 673 11.45 25.33 52.50
N ALA A 674 11.42 26.65 52.75
CA ALA A 674 11.75 27.69 51.78
C ALA A 674 13.04 28.42 52.16
N ALA A 675 13.75 28.97 51.18
CA ALA A 675 14.93 29.79 51.46
C ALA A 675 14.57 31.17 52.05
N ASP A 676 13.39 31.72 51.72
CA ASP A 676 12.96 33.05 52.16
C ASP A 676 11.62 33.01 52.90
N ILE A 677 10.49 32.92 52.20
CA ILE A 677 9.16 32.97 52.85
C ILE A 677 8.47 31.61 52.79
N VAL A 678 7.88 31.19 53.91
CA VAL A 678 6.78 30.22 53.89
C VAL A 678 5.49 30.93 54.34
N SER A 679 4.49 30.94 53.48
CA SER A 679 3.18 31.54 53.73
C SER A 679 2.10 30.47 53.68
N VAL A 680 1.31 30.36 54.74
CA VAL A 680 0.24 29.38 54.85
C VAL A 680 -1.07 30.08 55.20
N THR A 681 -2.06 30.00 54.31
CA THR A 681 -3.41 30.55 54.53
C THR A 681 -4.44 29.44 54.50
N SER A 682 -5.13 29.20 55.62
CA SER A 682 -6.19 28.21 55.70
C SER A 682 -7.59 28.80 55.89
N ALA A 683 -8.54 28.34 55.07
CA ALA A 683 -9.98 28.55 55.28
C ALA A 683 -10.55 27.76 56.47
N GLY A 684 -9.76 26.83 57.03
CA GLY A 684 -10.04 26.03 58.21
C GLY A 684 -8.92 26.17 59.24
N THR A 685 -8.36 25.05 59.68
CA THR A 685 -7.23 24.98 60.62
C THR A 685 -5.90 24.77 59.91
N ILE A 686 -4.79 25.20 60.51
CA ILE A 686 -3.44 24.78 60.17
C ILE A 686 -2.92 23.88 61.29
N ASN A 687 -2.51 22.65 61.03
CA ASN A 687 -1.90 21.74 62.03
C ASN A 687 -0.75 20.94 61.42
N ASP A 688 0.11 20.40 62.28
CA ASP A 688 1.13 19.41 61.93
C ASP A 688 0.49 18.08 61.45
N ASP A 689 1.24 17.31 60.65
CA ASP A 689 0.93 15.98 60.15
C ASP A 689 1.22 14.85 61.16
N THR A 690 2.06 15.12 62.15
CA THR A 690 2.35 14.17 63.23
C THR A 690 1.52 14.44 64.48
N GLY A 691 1.09 13.36 65.13
CA GLY A 691 0.35 13.44 66.39
C GLY A 691 1.24 13.80 67.58
N GLY A 692 1.74 15.03 67.63
CA GLY A 692 2.24 15.71 68.83
C GLY A 692 3.74 16.02 68.89
N ASN A 693 4.07 17.28 69.17
CA ASN A 693 5.36 17.85 69.60
C ASN A 693 6.59 16.99 69.23
N ASP A 694 6.88 16.85 67.95
CA ASP A 694 8.20 16.40 67.56
C ASP A 694 9.22 17.56 67.75
N THR A 695 10.51 17.29 67.57
CA THR A 695 11.57 18.30 67.77
C THR A 695 12.15 18.83 66.48
N ASN A 696 11.55 18.47 65.35
CA ASN A 696 11.92 18.92 64.02
C ASN A 696 11.08 20.16 63.70
N ALA A 697 11.51 20.95 62.71
CA ALA A 697 10.75 22.11 62.29
C ALA A 697 9.95 21.74 61.04
N ASP A 698 8.62 21.72 61.16
CA ASP A 698 7.72 21.51 60.02
C ASP A 698 7.86 22.67 59.03
N LEU A 699 7.94 23.90 59.54
CA LEU A 699 8.09 25.10 58.72
C LEU A 699 9.47 25.71 58.89
N THR A 700 10.25 25.76 57.81
CA THR A 700 11.56 26.41 57.78
C THR A 700 11.62 27.50 56.72
N GLY A 701 12.02 28.71 57.12
CA GLY A 701 12.21 29.85 56.22
C GLY A 701 12.85 31.06 56.92
N THR A 702 13.22 32.10 56.17
CA THR A 702 13.64 33.37 56.78
C THR A 702 12.47 34.02 57.51
N THR A 703 11.29 34.02 56.87
CA THR A 703 10.02 34.49 57.43
C THR A 703 8.93 33.43 57.27
N VAL A 704 8.15 33.19 58.33
CA VAL A 704 6.96 32.34 58.29
C VAL A 704 5.72 33.16 58.61
N THR A 705 4.70 33.05 57.76
CA THR A 705 3.40 33.72 57.94
C THR A 705 2.27 32.70 57.94
N LEU A 706 1.47 32.70 59.00
CA LEU A 706 0.34 31.79 59.17
C LEU A 706 -0.97 32.57 59.32
N SER A 707 -2.00 32.17 58.60
CA SER A 707 -3.34 32.76 58.72
C SER A 707 -4.39 31.65 58.66
N ALA A 708 -5.18 31.49 59.71
CA ALA A 708 -6.23 30.48 59.76
C ALA A 708 -7.58 31.07 60.20
N VAL A 709 -8.67 30.42 59.80
CA VAL A 709 -10.02 30.73 60.28
C VAL A 709 -10.34 29.98 61.57
N GLY A 710 -9.88 28.73 61.71
CA GLY A 710 -10.35 27.75 62.69
C GLY A 710 -9.35 27.30 63.76
N GLY A 711 -8.14 27.85 63.79
CA GLY A 711 -7.06 27.52 64.74
C GLY A 711 -5.72 27.26 64.03
N ILE A 712 -4.61 27.47 64.74
CA ILE A 712 -3.25 27.17 64.30
C ILE A 712 -2.59 26.29 65.36
N GLY A 713 -2.21 25.08 65.01
CA GLY A 713 -1.60 24.10 65.89
C GLY A 713 -2.51 23.58 67.00
N ASN A 714 -3.81 23.82 66.92
CA ASN A 714 -4.76 23.56 68.01
C ASN A 714 -5.11 22.08 68.18
N THR A 715 -4.86 21.26 67.15
CA THR A 715 -4.94 19.80 67.25
C THR A 715 -3.56 19.23 67.54
N ASP A 716 -2.60 19.60 66.69
CA ASP A 716 -1.20 19.21 66.77
C ASP A 716 -0.36 20.48 66.58
N ARG A 717 0.57 20.75 67.50
CA ARG A 717 1.42 21.97 67.52
C ARG A 717 2.17 22.08 66.19
N VAL A 718 2.35 23.30 65.70
CA VAL A 718 3.19 23.54 64.51
C VAL A 718 4.56 24.02 64.95
N GLU A 719 5.60 23.31 64.53
CA GLU A 719 7.00 23.62 64.79
C GLU A 719 7.60 24.50 63.68
N ILE A 720 8.33 25.54 64.08
CA ILE A 720 8.79 26.61 63.20
C ILE A 720 10.27 26.92 63.46
N SER A 721 11.07 26.94 62.40
CA SER A 721 12.43 27.47 62.37
C SER A 721 12.50 28.69 61.45
N ALA A 722 12.35 29.89 62.01
CA ALA A 722 12.41 31.14 61.25
C ALA A 722 12.91 32.32 62.08
N THR A 723 13.46 33.33 61.40
CA THR A 723 13.90 34.57 62.07
C THR A 723 12.76 35.59 62.22
N GLY A 724 11.77 35.55 61.33
CA GLY A 724 10.54 36.35 61.38
C GLY A 724 9.31 35.46 61.45
N LEU A 725 8.37 35.79 62.34
CA LEU A 725 7.11 35.05 62.48
C LEU A 725 5.91 36.00 62.60
N SER A 726 4.83 35.67 61.88
CA SER A 726 3.50 36.25 61.99
C SER A 726 2.45 35.14 61.99
N ALA A 727 1.46 35.21 62.87
CA ALA A 727 0.38 34.23 62.92
C ALA A 727 -0.94 34.88 63.34
N THR A 728 -1.99 34.67 62.56
CA THR A 728 -3.33 35.20 62.84
C THR A 728 -4.38 34.09 62.79
N ASN A 729 -5.15 33.95 63.86
CA ASN A 729 -6.35 33.12 63.89
C ASN A 729 -7.59 34.01 64.02
N ASN A 730 -8.58 33.83 63.15
CA ASN A 730 -9.65 34.81 63.00
C ASN A 730 -10.94 34.50 63.75
N THR A 731 -11.34 33.22 63.90
CA THR A 731 -12.74 32.91 64.31
C THR A 731 -12.85 31.95 65.48
N SER A 732 -12.15 30.82 65.45
CA SER A 732 -12.25 29.77 66.48
C SER A 732 -10.92 29.07 66.71
N GLY A 733 -10.77 28.37 67.84
CA GLY A 733 -9.56 27.57 68.12
C GLY A 733 -8.41 28.36 68.74
N ASP A 734 -7.33 27.62 69.01
CA ASP A 734 -6.14 28.14 69.67
C ASP A 734 -5.05 28.46 68.65
N ILE A 735 -4.05 29.23 69.08
CA ILE A 735 -2.75 29.30 68.40
C ILE A 735 -1.74 28.58 69.30
N VAL A 736 -1.14 27.50 68.82
CA VAL A 736 -0.16 26.67 69.53
C VAL A 736 1.05 26.43 68.63
N LEU A 737 2.17 27.09 68.94
CA LEU A 737 3.38 27.08 68.11
C LEU A 737 4.61 26.62 68.91
N GLY A 738 5.46 25.82 68.29
CA GLY A 738 6.81 25.50 68.75
C GLY A 738 7.83 26.30 67.92
N ILE A 739 8.74 27.03 68.55
CA ILE A 739 9.73 27.82 67.82
C ILE A 739 11.13 27.31 68.13
N LEU A 740 11.86 26.88 67.11
CA LEU A 740 13.21 26.36 67.22
C LEU A 740 14.22 27.48 66.93
N GLY A 741 15.09 27.77 67.90
CA GLY A 741 16.10 28.83 67.79
C GLY A 741 15.58 30.25 68.09
N ASP A 742 16.35 31.26 67.66
CA ASP A 742 16.03 32.68 67.90
C ASP A 742 15.01 33.18 66.86
N VAL A 743 13.92 33.77 67.34
CA VAL A 743 12.83 34.28 66.49
C VAL A 743 12.46 35.70 66.90
N THR A 744 12.05 36.50 65.90
CA THR A 744 11.41 37.80 66.11
C THR A 744 9.95 37.73 65.64
N LEU A 745 9.03 38.14 66.51
CA LEU A 745 7.60 38.27 66.16
C LEU A 745 7.35 39.55 65.33
N SER A 746 7.82 39.55 64.09
CA SER A 746 7.90 40.73 63.23
C SER A 746 6.55 41.24 62.70
N GLY A 747 5.52 40.38 62.62
CA GLY A 747 4.17 40.74 62.16
C GLY A 747 3.08 40.78 63.24
N GLY A 748 3.44 40.43 64.49
CA GLY A 748 2.48 40.22 65.58
C GLY A 748 1.82 38.83 65.54
N ILE A 749 1.40 38.35 66.70
CA ILE A 749 0.63 37.11 66.85
C ILE A 749 -0.74 37.46 67.42
N ALA A 750 -1.80 37.13 66.69
CA ALA A 750 -3.16 37.52 67.05
C ALA A 750 -4.10 36.31 67.01
N ASN A 751 -4.58 35.89 68.19
CA ASN A 751 -5.73 34.99 68.27
C ASN A 751 -7.00 35.82 68.51
N ASN A 752 -7.80 36.01 67.46
CA ASN A 752 -9.06 36.74 67.51
C ASN A 752 -10.25 35.84 67.90
N ALA A 753 -10.02 34.54 68.13
CA ALA A 753 -11.05 33.61 68.58
C ALA A 753 -11.53 33.92 70.00
N ALA A 754 -12.85 33.99 70.19
CA ALA A 754 -13.44 34.23 71.50
C ALA A 754 -13.15 33.06 72.47
N GLY A 755 -12.27 33.30 73.44
CA GLY A 755 -11.84 32.29 74.41
C GLY A 755 -10.74 31.34 73.93
N GLY A 756 -10.15 31.59 72.75
CA GLY A 756 -9.00 30.83 72.26
C GLY A 756 -7.71 31.17 73.02
N ALA A 757 -6.90 30.14 73.28
CA ALA A 757 -5.60 30.27 73.90
C ALA A 757 -4.52 30.70 72.90
N LEU A 758 -3.46 31.31 73.42
CA LEU A 758 -2.22 31.57 72.70
C LEU A 758 -1.08 30.91 73.48
N ASP A 759 -0.52 29.83 72.93
CA ASP A 759 0.64 29.10 73.43
C ASP A 759 1.76 29.21 72.39
N ILE A 760 2.85 29.87 72.78
CA ILE A 760 4.08 29.92 71.99
C ILE A 760 5.21 29.43 72.89
N THR A 761 5.86 28.36 72.47
CA THR A 761 6.98 27.77 73.22
C THR A 761 8.25 27.89 72.40
N ALA A 762 9.24 28.62 72.91
CA ALA A 762 10.58 28.68 72.31
C ALA A 762 11.45 27.53 72.83
N ILE A 763 12.12 26.82 71.92
CA ILE A 763 12.95 25.65 72.16
C ILE A 763 14.36 25.97 71.65
N GLY A 764 15.29 26.21 72.58
CA GLY A 764 16.71 26.39 72.24
C GLY A 764 17.12 27.76 71.70
N GLY A 765 16.31 28.80 71.88
CA GLY A 765 16.65 30.19 71.53
C GLY A 765 15.76 31.25 72.20
N ASP A 766 15.99 32.52 71.85
CA ASP A 766 15.30 33.68 72.38
C ASP A 766 14.01 34.02 71.59
N LEU A 767 12.91 34.22 72.33
CA LEU A 767 11.66 34.76 71.80
C LEU A 767 11.66 36.29 71.89
N ASN A 768 11.95 36.98 70.79
CA ASN A 768 11.94 38.44 70.72
C ASN A 768 10.55 38.94 70.28
N THR A 769 9.82 39.60 71.18
CA THR A 769 8.45 40.06 70.92
C THR A 769 8.34 41.30 70.03
N GLY A 770 9.45 41.79 69.46
CA GLY A 770 9.47 43.09 68.78
C GLY A 770 9.15 44.26 69.73
N ALA A 771 9.07 45.47 69.18
CA ALA A 771 8.68 46.68 69.90
C ALA A 771 7.21 47.03 69.68
#